data_AF-A0A662RH47-F1
#
_entry.id   AF-A0A662RH47-F1
#
_cell.length_a   1.000
_cell.length_b   1.000
_cell.length_c   1.000
_cell.angle_alpha   90.00
_cell.angle_beta   90.00
_cell.angle_gamma   90.00
#
_symmetry.space_group_name_H-M   'P 1'
#
loop_
_entity.id
_entity.type
_entity.pdbx_description
1 polymer ?
#
loop_
_entity_poly.entity_id
_entity_poly.type
_entity_poly.pdbx_seq_one_letter_code
_entity_poly.pdbx_strand_id
1 'polypeptide(L)'
;MNTFSLLNAEIQEVLGKTFSIPTEPQELAIPPILEGKDVLLIAPTGSGKTEAAVLPVFHKILEDKERNREEKGFYALYITPLRALNRDMLFRLEKWGDQLGINIEVRHGDTSTYERRRQALKPPDLLITTPETIQAIIPGKRLRESLKSVRYVIIDEVHELANSKRGAQLAIALERIAELAGEFQRICLSATVGNPEEVAKFFAGHKKMQVVNTVSTKTIEIDVLSPESRKKDEKDFAVDHEVLSHVRTIKAVVKEGKSSLIFVNTRRAAEMLASLINKFERGLIGVHHGSLSKEMRIEAEEKLKKGVIKGLICTSSMELGIDIGSIDTVIQYASPREVTRLVQRVGRASHFVQKTSAGKVIALTPDDVAESLVIAKRAREGKIEDVKLKERSLDVLANQICGVLLDHGVISLDKLHSLIRRAYPFRNIYFDAMIRVIEQLEEEGLVKREGEKIRRSKSTRSYYYENLSMIPDERKYEVYDIVSGKLICMLDERFVLNFAAPGALFVAKGETWRIVDTDVEAEKEKIKVEPGVKKEGEIPNWEGEEIPVPFEIAQKVGNLRNKIASFFASNGEILDLEADLKHEYGVNSSCLGTLIELIKKQIGEGCVVPTAKEVVVENTKDEKEVVINACFGHLVNETFGRLIIALLGARLGTVISMEIDPYRIKLKSGRRIKKETLRQTLDSIEPEFVRTIIERTLKNSFLFKWELLNVAKRFGALRKDFDKTQISADKLVKLFSGTPIYEETVNDIFTDKLDVERTEEVVRKIKSGEIKVCFSFSSHGLSPIGASGYLSWRDVLATERDEGLIIDALRNRIMNDRVILFCVSCKKWESLRRVKTIVELGAQSLVCPFCNSRLIAALKPWEREEIKMVKRRSADAEKENKERVKKVYRNANLVLSHGVIAVITLAARGIGPEVASRIIRRAKSMDADGEHEFYRNILEEERRYTRTRRFWE
;
A
#
# COMPACT_ATOMS: atom_id res chain seq x y z
N MET A 1 28.47 35.92 18.72
CA MET A 1 27.53 35.22 19.61
C MET A 1 26.90 34.09 18.80
N ASN A 2 26.86 32.89 19.36
CA ASN A 2 26.24 31.72 18.76
C ASN A 2 24.73 31.76 19.03
N THR A 3 23.85 31.35 18.10
CA THR A 3 22.39 31.35 18.28
C THR A 3 21.90 30.69 19.57
N PHE A 4 22.60 29.69 20.10
CA PHE A 4 22.26 29.08 21.40
C PHE A 4 22.39 30.04 22.58
N SER A 5 23.17 31.12 22.49
CA SER A 5 23.25 32.13 23.55
C SER A 5 21.97 32.96 23.71
N LEU A 6 21.01 32.83 22.78
CA LEU A 6 19.69 33.46 22.88
C LEU A 6 18.72 32.65 23.77
N LEU A 7 19.05 31.39 24.08
CA LEU A 7 18.19 30.49 24.85
C LEU A 7 18.37 30.68 26.36
N ASN A 8 17.46 30.11 27.16
CA ASN A 8 17.54 30.18 28.63
C ASN A 8 18.86 29.54 29.12
N ALA A 9 19.45 30.06 30.19
CA ALA A 9 20.72 29.57 30.74
C ALA A 9 20.71 28.06 31.07
N GLU A 10 19.59 27.53 31.57
CA GLU A 10 19.44 26.10 31.85
C GLU A 10 19.52 25.26 30.55
N ILE A 11 18.92 25.76 29.47
CA ILE A 11 18.99 25.12 28.15
C ILE A 11 20.43 25.17 27.63
N GLN A 12 21.14 26.29 27.80
CA GLN A 12 22.54 26.40 27.40
C GLN A 12 23.42 25.38 28.14
N GLU A 13 23.19 25.16 29.44
CA GLU A 13 23.94 24.16 30.21
C GLU A 13 23.68 22.72 29.74
N VAL A 14 22.41 22.39 29.45
CA VAL A 14 22.01 21.09 28.91
C VAL A 14 22.63 20.87 27.52
N LEU A 15 22.62 21.91 26.67
CA LEU A 15 23.18 21.85 25.32
C LEU A 15 24.70 21.73 25.33
N GLY A 16 25.41 22.43 26.22
CA GLY A 16 26.88 22.38 26.32
C GLY A 16 27.45 20.99 26.61
N LYS A 17 26.62 20.07 27.14
CA LYS A 17 26.96 18.66 27.37
C LYS A 17 26.81 17.78 26.11
N THR A 18 26.14 18.29 25.07
CA THR A 18 25.67 17.48 23.92
C THR A 18 26.04 18.07 22.55
N PHE A 19 26.09 19.39 22.40
CA PHE A 19 26.34 20.10 21.15
C PHE A 19 27.51 21.08 21.28
N SER A 20 28.36 21.13 20.26
CA SER A 20 29.47 22.09 20.19
C SER A 20 29.06 23.42 19.55
N ILE A 21 28.28 23.38 18.46
CA ILE A 21 27.84 24.54 17.66
C ILE A 21 26.45 24.21 17.07
N PRO A 22 25.52 25.19 16.91
CA PRO A 22 24.25 24.99 16.23
C PRO A 22 24.45 24.61 14.76
N THR A 23 23.49 23.89 14.22
CA THR A 23 23.42 23.60 12.79
C THR A 23 22.79 24.77 12.02
N GLU A 24 23.02 24.86 10.72
CA GLU A 24 22.40 25.90 9.87
C GLU A 24 20.87 26.00 10.02
N PRO A 25 20.08 24.89 10.05
CA PRO A 25 18.66 24.95 10.39
C PRO A 25 18.36 25.59 11.75
N GLN A 26 19.18 25.32 12.76
CA GLN A 26 19.02 25.88 14.11
C GLN A 26 19.38 27.38 14.12
N GLU A 27 20.44 27.78 13.43
CA GLU A 27 20.85 29.18 13.33
C GLU A 27 19.77 30.06 12.67
N LEU A 28 19.12 29.52 11.62
CA LEU A 28 18.13 30.27 10.85
C LEU A 28 16.71 30.22 11.44
N ALA A 29 16.33 29.13 12.12
CA ALA A 29 14.96 28.97 12.63
C ALA A 29 14.78 29.42 14.08
N ILE A 30 15.80 29.30 14.95
CA ILE A 30 15.63 29.66 16.38
C ILE A 30 15.27 31.14 16.57
N PRO A 31 15.97 32.12 15.95
CA PRO A 31 15.66 33.54 16.15
C PRO A 31 14.21 33.94 15.79
N PRO A 32 13.66 33.63 14.59
CA PRO A 32 12.29 34.00 14.27
C PRO A 32 11.26 33.29 15.16
N ILE A 33 11.54 32.07 15.64
CA ILE A 33 10.65 31.38 16.58
C ILE A 33 10.65 32.09 17.94
N LEU A 34 11.82 32.53 18.45
CA LEU A 34 11.89 33.29 19.71
C LEU A 34 11.18 34.66 19.63
N GLU A 35 11.14 35.27 18.44
CA GLU A 35 10.38 36.50 18.14
C GLU A 35 8.86 36.27 18.09
N GLY A 36 8.38 35.02 18.17
CA GLY A 36 6.96 34.68 18.14
C GLY A 36 6.36 34.57 16.74
N LYS A 37 7.18 34.50 15.68
CA LYS A 37 6.70 34.33 14.30
C LYS A 37 6.27 32.89 14.04
N ASP A 38 5.22 32.70 13.25
CA ASP A 38 4.91 31.39 12.68
C ASP A 38 5.99 31.03 11.65
N VAL A 39 6.49 29.79 11.67
CA VAL A 39 7.63 29.36 10.84
C VAL A 39 7.36 28.02 10.16
N LEU A 40 7.61 27.93 8.85
CA LEU A 40 7.80 26.66 8.14
C LEU A 40 9.30 26.44 7.96
N LEU A 41 9.86 25.49 8.70
CA LEU A 41 11.25 25.06 8.54
C LEU A 41 11.33 23.88 7.57
N ILE A 42 12.02 24.09 6.45
CA ILE A 42 12.37 23.04 5.50
C ILE A 42 13.86 22.76 5.66
N ALA A 43 14.16 21.55 6.14
CA ALA A 43 15.52 21.13 6.46
C ALA A 43 15.66 19.61 6.27
N PRO A 44 16.78 19.11 5.71
CA PRO A 44 16.99 17.68 5.49
C PRO A 44 16.86 16.86 6.79
N THR A 45 16.50 15.58 6.66
CA THR A 45 16.55 14.64 7.79
C THR A 45 17.95 14.58 8.40
N GLY A 46 18.03 14.47 9.73
CA GLY A 46 19.30 14.43 10.46
C GLY A 46 20.05 15.77 10.58
N SER A 47 19.49 16.89 10.11
CA SER A 47 20.12 18.23 10.18
C SER A 47 19.86 19.03 11.46
N GLY A 48 19.12 18.46 12.41
CA GLY A 48 18.70 19.15 13.64
C GLY A 48 17.39 19.93 13.55
N LYS A 49 16.54 19.61 12.54
CA LYS A 49 15.19 20.20 12.32
C LYS A 49 14.32 20.20 13.59
N THR A 50 14.34 19.09 14.31
CA THR A 50 13.55 18.92 15.55
C THR A 50 14.02 19.87 16.64
N GLU A 51 15.33 19.92 16.91
CA GLU A 51 15.93 20.81 17.91
C GLU A 51 15.71 22.28 17.57
N ALA A 52 15.79 22.63 16.28
CA ALA A 52 15.54 23.98 15.80
C ALA A 52 14.13 24.50 16.15
N ALA A 53 13.13 23.60 16.23
CA ALA A 53 11.78 23.94 16.65
C ALA A 53 11.54 23.80 18.16
N VAL A 54 12.07 22.74 18.79
CA VAL A 54 11.73 22.42 20.18
C VAL A 54 12.49 23.27 21.19
N LEU A 55 13.78 23.56 20.96
CA LEU A 55 14.58 24.37 21.88
C LEU A 55 14.02 25.78 22.14
N PRO A 56 13.60 26.57 21.13
CA PRO A 56 12.98 27.86 21.39
C PRO A 56 11.61 27.72 22.08
N VAL A 57 10.85 26.65 21.81
CA VAL A 57 9.60 26.36 22.52
C VAL A 57 9.86 26.02 23.99
N PHE A 58 10.88 25.23 24.32
CA PHE A 58 11.28 24.97 25.71
C PHE A 58 11.70 26.26 26.41
N HIS A 59 12.48 27.12 25.75
CA HIS A 59 12.83 28.42 26.30
C HIS A 59 11.57 29.20 26.68
N LYS A 60 10.57 29.24 25.81
CA LYS A 60 9.31 29.93 26.07
C LYS A 60 8.46 29.29 27.16
N ILE A 61 8.40 27.96 27.21
CA ILE A 61 7.69 27.24 28.28
C ILE A 61 8.31 27.56 29.65
N LEU A 62 9.64 27.65 29.74
CA LEU A 62 10.31 28.03 30.99
C LEU A 62 9.94 29.47 31.40
N GLU A 63 9.98 30.43 30.46
CA GLU A 63 9.52 31.81 30.71
C GLU A 63 8.05 31.86 31.18
N ASP A 64 7.17 31.09 30.54
CA ASP A 64 5.74 31.04 30.84
C ASP A 64 5.48 30.42 32.23
N LYS A 65 6.19 29.34 32.58
CA LYS A 65 6.09 28.68 33.90
C LYS A 65 6.66 29.55 35.02
N GLU A 66 7.69 30.35 34.74
CA GLU A 66 8.20 31.34 35.71
C GLU A 66 7.18 32.44 35.99
N ARG A 67 6.51 32.95 34.94
CA ARG A 67 5.48 34.00 35.06
C ARG A 67 4.20 33.50 35.71
N ASN A 68 3.76 32.29 35.37
CA ASN A 68 2.47 31.71 35.78
C ASN A 68 2.63 30.32 36.41
N ARG A 69 3.27 30.24 37.59
CA ARG A 69 3.55 28.96 38.29
C ARG A 69 2.31 28.10 38.61
N GLU A 70 1.12 28.70 38.69
CA GLU A 70 -0.13 28.00 38.99
C GLU A 70 -0.86 27.50 37.73
N GLU A 71 -0.52 28.02 36.55
CA GLU A 71 -1.16 27.64 35.30
C GLU A 71 -0.75 26.20 34.93
N LYS A 72 -1.76 25.35 34.74
CA LYS A 72 -1.58 23.92 34.40
C LYS A 72 -2.36 23.62 33.14
N GLY A 73 -1.71 23.01 32.17
CA GLY A 73 -2.32 22.65 30.90
C GLY A 73 -1.28 22.21 29.88
N PHE A 74 -1.71 22.06 28.64
CA PHE A 74 -0.81 21.82 27.53
C PHE A 74 -0.25 23.18 27.10
N TYR A 75 1.02 23.48 27.36
CA TYR A 75 1.67 24.68 26.82
C TYR A 75 2.01 24.50 25.34
N ALA A 76 2.43 23.28 24.97
CA ALA A 76 2.78 22.93 23.60
C ALA A 76 2.12 21.64 23.11
N LEU A 77 1.77 21.61 21.82
CA LEU A 77 1.33 20.41 21.11
C LEU A 77 2.35 20.07 20.02
N TYR A 78 2.84 18.83 19.99
CA TYR A 78 3.69 18.31 18.91
C TYR A 78 2.90 17.26 18.13
N ILE A 79 2.56 17.57 16.87
CA ILE A 79 1.67 16.77 16.04
C ILE A 79 2.50 16.06 14.97
N THR A 80 2.47 14.73 14.94
CA THR A 80 3.11 13.92 13.88
C THR A 80 2.05 13.22 13.01
N PRO A 81 2.33 12.96 11.72
CA PRO A 81 1.40 12.25 10.85
C PRO A 81 1.32 10.76 11.17
N LEU A 82 2.30 10.17 11.84
CA LEU A 82 2.38 8.72 12.08
C LEU A 82 2.70 8.40 13.54
N ARG A 83 1.95 7.44 14.09
CA ARG A 83 2.15 6.96 15.47
C ARG A 83 3.55 6.45 15.75
N ALA A 84 4.21 5.87 14.75
CA ALA A 84 5.57 5.35 14.89
C ALA A 84 6.59 6.47 15.25
N LEU A 85 6.37 7.69 14.74
CA LEU A 85 7.23 8.85 15.02
C LEU A 85 7.03 9.38 16.45
N ASN A 86 5.85 9.21 17.05
CA ASN A 86 5.58 9.72 18.40
C ASN A 86 6.53 9.16 19.46
N ARG A 87 6.82 7.85 19.41
CA ARG A 87 7.68 7.20 20.41
C ARG A 87 9.14 7.61 20.25
N ASP A 88 9.59 7.76 19.02
CA ASP A 88 10.91 8.25 18.68
C ASP A 88 11.12 9.68 19.21
N MET A 89 10.14 10.55 18.93
CA MET A 89 10.12 11.92 19.43
C MET A 89 10.12 12.00 20.96
N LEU A 90 9.36 11.14 21.64
CA LEU A 90 9.38 11.09 23.11
C LEU A 90 10.77 10.74 23.62
N PHE A 91 11.36 9.65 23.13
CA PHE A 91 12.70 9.21 23.56
C PHE A 91 13.76 10.30 23.34
N ARG A 92 13.67 11.05 22.24
CA ARG A 92 14.59 12.14 21.91
C ARG A 92 14.44 13.34 22.85
N LEU A 93 13.21 13.69 23.24
CA LEU A 93 12.91 14.92 23.98
C LEU A 93 12.83 14.73 25.50
N GLU A 94 12.46 13.54 25.97
CA GLU A 94 12.22 13.23 27.40
C GLU A 94 13.45 13.54 28.27
N LYS A 95 14.65 13.19 27.79
CA LYS A 95 15.90 13.49 28.52
C LYS A 95 16.11 14.99 28.77
N TRP A 96 15.77 15.83 27.80
CA TRP A 96 15.84 17.29 27.98
C TRP A 96 14.69 17.79 28.84
N GLY A 97 13.49 17.25 28.65
CA GLY A 97 12.32 17.57 29.47
C GLY A 97 12.59 17.33 30.96
N ASP A 98 13.14 16.17 31.32
CA ASP A 98 13.48 15.82 32.70
C ASP A 98 14.51 16.78 33.32
N GLN A 99 15.53 17.17 32.55
CA GLN A 99 16.57 18.10 33.01
C GLN A 99 16.06 19.53 33.18
N LEU A 100 15.06 19.93 32.38
CA LEU A 100 14.47 21.27 32.40
C LEU A 100 13.17 21.35 33.22
N GLY A 101 12.73 20.25 33.83
CA GLY A 101 11.44 20.19 34.54
C GLY A 101 10.21 20.42 33.64
N ILE A 102 10.30 20.06 32.37
CA ILE A 102 9.20 20.11 31.37
C ILE A 102 8.65 18.69 31.21
N ASN A 103 7.40 18.47 31.62
CA ASN A 103 6.75 17.16 31.50
C ASN A 103 6.32 16.91 30.05
N ILE A 104 6.84 15.85 29.43
CA ILE A 104 6.55 15.48 28.05
C ILE A 104 5.89 14.11 28.03
N GLU A 105 4.72 14.00 27.38
CA GLU A 105 4.07 12.70 27.22
C GLU A 105 3.48 12.51 25.82
N VAL A 106 3.23 11.25 25.49
CA VAL A 106 2.61 10.84 24.23
C VAL A 106 1.14 10.44 24.45
N ARG A 107 0.27 10.82 23.51
CA ARG A 107 -1.09 10.28 23.42
C ARG A 107 -1.46 9.97 21.96
N HIS A 108 -1.85 8.71 21.71
CA HIS A 108 -2.41 8.26 20.44
C HIS A 108 -3.46 7.16 20.64
N GLY A 109 -3.89 6.54 19.53
CA GLY A 109 -4.91 5.48 19.53
C GLY A 109 -4.58 4.25 20.39
N ASP A 110 -3.31 3.97 20.66
CA ASP A 110 -2.86 2.80 21.44
C ASP A 110 -2.53 3.15 22.90
N THR A 111 -2.57 4.43 23.29
CA THR A 111 -2.41 4.84 24.68
C THR A 111 -3.51 4.24 25.54
N SER A 112 -3.13 3.62 26.66
CA SER A 112 -4.07 2.89 27.50
C SER A 112 -5.14 3.80 28.10
N THR A 113 -6.29 3.24 28.47
CA THR A 113 -7.36 3.98 29.15
C THR A 113 -6.89 4.58 30.49
N TYR A 114 -6.00 3.88 31.19
CA TYR A 114 -5.36 4.34 32.41
C TYR A 114 -4.50 5.60 32.17
N GLU A 115 -3.57 5.55 31.22
CA GLU A 115 -2.70 6.69 30.89
C GLU A 115 -3.53 7.89 30.40
N ARG A 116 -4.54 7.65 29.54
CA ARG A 116 -5.45 8.71 29.07
C ARG A 116 -6.19 9.41 30.20
N ARG A 117 -6.57 8.66 31.24
CA ARG A 117 -7.24 9.21 32.44
C ARG A 117 -6.24 10.00 33.29
N ARG A 118 -5.02 9.51 33.48
CA ARG A 118 -3.93 10.22 34.18
C ARG A 118 -3.66 11.57 33.49
N GLN A 119 -3.44 11.56 32.18
CA GLN A 119 -3.20 12.76 31.37
C GLN A 119 -4.33 13.78 31.46
N ALA A 120 -5.59 13.32 31.51
CA ALA A 120 -6.74 14.21 31.64
C ALA A 120 -6.89 14.83 33.05
N LEU A 121 -6.22 14.27 34.06
CA LEU A 121 -6.20 14.78 35.43
C LEU A 121 -4.96 15.64 35.71
N LYS A 122 -3.82 15.23 35.17
CA LYS A 122 -2.52 15.90 35.27
C LYS A 122 -1.93 15.98 33.85
N PRO A 123 -2.26 17.02 33.07
CA PRO A 123 -1.76 17.16 31.72
C PRO A 123 -0.23 17.38 31.72
N PRO A 124 0.52 16.85 30.73
CA PRO A 124 1.90 17.25 30.46
C PRO A 124 1.98 18.69 29.96
N ASP A 125 3.18 19.27 30.08
CA ASP A 125 3.48 20.61 29.53
C ASP A 125 3.54 20.55 27.99
N LEU A 126 4.14 19.49 27.44
CA LEU A 126 4.17 19.20 25.99
C LEU A 126 3.50 17.86 25.70
N LEU A 127 2.50 17.86 24.81
CA LEU A 127 1.83 16.64 24.35
C LEU A 127 2.24 16.28 22.92
N ILE A 128 2.87 15.11 22.75
CA ILE A 128 3.15 14.51 21.44
C ILE A 128 1.94 13.66 21.02
N THR A 129 1.39 13.90 19.84
CA THR A 129 0.10 13.32 19.44
C THR A 129 -0.06 13.25 17.92
N THR A 130 -1.17 12.67 17.45
CA THR A 130 -1.57 12.64 16.03
C THR A 130 -2.75 13.58 15.76
N PRO A 131 -3.00 13.97 14.50
CA PRO A 131 -4.16 14.76 14.11
C PRO A 131 -5.48 14.18 14.64
N GLU A 132 -5.71 12.87 14.48
CA GLU A 132 -6.96 12.20 14.88
C GLU A 132 -7.14 12.22 16.40
N THR A 133 -6.03 12.12 17.14
CA THR A 133 -6.07 12.14 18.60
C THR A 133 -6.39 13.54 19.11
N ILE A 134 -5.89 14.60 18.45
CA ILE A 134 -6.31 15.98 18.75
C ILE A 134 -7.82 16.14 18.56
N GLN A 135 -8.40 15.61 17.48
CA GLN A 135 -9.84 15.64 17.24
C GLN A 135 -10.65 15.00 18.38
N ALA A 136 -10.11 13.96 19.03
CA ALA A 136 -10.73 13.29 20.18
C ALA A 136 -10.54 14.07 21.51
N ILE A 137 -9.50 14.89 21.63
CA ILE A 137 -9.18 15.68 22.83
C ILE A 137 -10.09 16.91 22.92
N ILE A 138 -10.30 17.64 21.81
CA ILE A 138 -11.01 18.93 21.79
C ILE A 138 -12.42 18.87 22.44
N PRO A 139 -13.28 17.86 22.16
CA PRO A 139 -14.60 17.78 22.79
C PRO A 139 -14.58 17.32 24.26
N GLY A 140 -13.42 16.88 24.77
CA GLY A 140 -13.29 16.31 26.11
C GLY A 140 -13.30 17.39 27.20
N LYS A 141 -14.37 17.47 28.02
CA LYS A 141 -14.59 18.52 29.03
C LYS A 141 -13.34 18.89 29.87
N ARG A 142 -12.62 17.91 30.43
CA ARG A 142 -11.41 18.17 31.25
C ARG A 142 -10.21 18.60 30.40
N LEU A 143 -10.00 17.92 29.28
CA LEU A 143 -8.87 18.19 28.39
C LEU A 143 -9.01 19.55 27.70
N ARG A 144 -10.24 20.00 27.46
CA ARG A 144 -10.56 21.31 26.92
C ARG A 144 -10.12 22.45 27.84
N GLU A 145 -10.14 22.25 29.16
CA GLU A 145 -9.55 23.21 30.10
C GLU A 145 -8.03 23.27 29.94
N SER A 146 -7.38 22.11 29.82
CA SER A 146 -5.93 22.04 29.56
C SER A 146 -5.52 22.65 28.21
N LEU A 147 -6.39 22.64 27.21
CA LEU A 147 -6.13 23.25 25.90
C LEU A 147 -6.12 24.79 25.93
N LYS A 148 -6.70 25.44 26.95
CA LYS A 148 -6.68 26.92 27.06
C LYS A 148 -5.27 27.48 27.28
N SER A 149 -4.36 26.67 27.80
CA SER A 149 -2.96 27.04 28.04
C SER A 149 -2.06 26.86 26.81
N VAL A 150 -2.58 26.39 25.68
CA VAL A 150 -1.77 26.19 24.47
C VAL A 150 -1.24 27.53 23.97
N ARG A 151 0.07 27.59 23.73
CA ARG A 151 0.77 28.77 23.17
C ARG A 151 1.61 28.39 21.94
N TYR A 152 2.01 27.13 21.83
CA TYR A 152 2.88 26.64 20.75
C TYR A 152 2.32 25.36 20.13
N VAL A 153 2.28 25.29 18.81
CA VAL A 153 1.92 24.09 18.07
C VAL A 153 2.99 23.78 17.04
N ILE A 154 3.65 22.63 17.20
CA ILE A 154 4.60 22.08 16.25
C ILE A 154 3.88 21.03 15.40
N ILE A 155 3.94 21.17 14.07
CA ILE A 155 3.38 20.20 13.12
C ILE A 155 4.53 19.63 12.32
N ASP A 156 4.82 18.35 12.50
CA ASP A 156 5.91 17.67 11.81
C ASP A 156 5.44 17.01 10.52
N GLU A 157 6.35 16.90 9.56
CA GLU A 157 6.15 16.37 8.22
C GLU A 157 4.88 16.91 7.53
N VAL A 158 4.75 18.24 7.47
CA VAL A 158 3.55 18.91 6.95
C VAL A 158 3.20 18.57 5.50
N HIS A 159 4.15 18.10 4.69
CA HIS A 159 3.91 17.69 3.30
C HIS A 159 2.97 16.47 3.21
N GLU A 160 3.02 15.54 4.16
CA GLU A 160 2.12 14.38 4.26
C GLU A 160 0.70 14.76 4.71
N LEU A 161 0.57 15.90 5.40
CA LEU A 161 -0.72 16.38 5.88
C LEU A 161 -1.39 17.30 4.86
N ALA A 162 -0.63 18.18 4.22
CA ALA A 162 -1.15 19.17 3.27
C ALA A 162 -1.87 18.55 2.06
N ASN A 163 -1.46 17.37 1.61
CA ASN A 163 -2.09 16.65 0.51
C ASN A 163 -3.24 15.71 0.92
N SER A 164 -3.64 15.71 2.18
CA SER A 164 -4.60 14.72 2.70
C SER A 164 -5.77 15.35 3.44
N LYS A 165 -6.89 14.61 3.49
CA LYS A 165 -8.07 14.96 4.29
C LYS A 165 -7.74 15.13 5.78
N ARG A 166 -6.68 14.46 6.25
CA ARG A 166 -6.18 14.55 7.62
C ARG A 166 -5.62 15.95 7.92
N GLY A 167 -4.88 16.54 6.98
CA GLY A 167 -4.42 17.92 7.12
C GLY A 167 -5.57 18.92 7.04
N ALA A 168 -6.54 18.72 6.15
CA ALA A 168 -7.74 19.57 6.07
C ALA A 168 -8.53 19.55 7.40
N GLN A 169 -8.68 18.37 8.00
CA GLN A 169 -9.31 18.19 9.30
C GLN A 169 -8.49 18.84 10.43
N LEU A 170 -7.16 18.68 10.41
CA LEU A 170 -6.25 19.33 11.37
C LEU A 170 -6.34 20.84 11.30
N ALA A 171 -6.38 21.43 10.09
CA ALA A 171 -6.49 22.87 9.91
C ALA A 171 -7.72 23.45 10.63
N ILE A 172 -8.89 22.81 10.53
CA ILE A 172 -10.08 23.23 11.31
C ILE A 172 -9.88 22.99 12.81
N ALA A 173 -9.25 21.89 13.22
CA ALA A 173 -8.97 21.65 14.65
C ALA A 173 -8.07 22.73 15.28
N LEU A 174 -7.09 23.25 14.54
CA LEU A 174 -6.25 24.36 15.02
C LEU A 174 -7.11 25.61 15.28
N GLU A 175 -8.05 25.91 14.39
CA GLU A 175 -9.00 27.03 14.57
C GLU A 175 -9.98 26.82 15.72
N ARG A 176 -10.36 25.56 15.99
CA ARG A 176 -11.18 25.18 17.15
C ARG A 176 -10.40 25.30 18.46
N ILE A 177 -9.10 25.00 18.47
CA ILE A 177 -8.22 25.23 19.62
C ILE A 177 -8.01 26.73 19.83
N ALA A 178 -7.90 27.52 18.75
CA ALA A 178 -7.73 28.97 18.83
C ALA A 178 -8.94 29.67 19.48
N GLU A 179 -10.18 29.16 19.30
CA GLU A 179 -11.34 29.63 20.08
C GLU A 179 -11.20 29.44 21.60
N LEU A 180 -10.31 28.56 22.05
CA LEU A 180 -10.09 28.23 23.48
C LEU A 180 -8.90 28.94 24.07
N ALA A 181 -7.77 28.84 23.37
CA ALA A 181 -6.46 29.30 23.83
C ALA A 181 -6.16 30.74 23.40
N GLY A 182 -6.95 31.29 22.47
CA GLY A 182 -6.55 32.44 21.68
C GLY A 182 -5.54 32.04 20.61
N GLU A 183 -4.92 33.06 20.02
CA GLU A 183 -3.88 32.87 19.01
C GLU A 183 -2.62 32.25 19.62
N PHE A 184 -2.10 31.20 18.97
CA PHE A 184 -0.87 30.52 19.34
C PHE A 184 0.10 30.49 18.16
N GLN A 185 1.39 30.30 18.45
CA GLN A 185 2.44 30.20 17.45
C GLN A 185 2.42 28.83 16.76
N ARG A 186 2.53 28.82 15.44
CA ARG A 186 2.54 27.62 14.59
C ARG A 186 3.92 27.40 13.99
N ILE A 187 4.51 26.23 14.25
CA ILE A 187 5.83 25.84 13.75
C ILE A 187 5.66 24.57 12.92
N CYS A 188 5.83 24.69 11.62
CA CYS A 188 5.71 23.59 10.67
C CYS A 188 7.10 23.07 10.29
N LEU A 189 7.25 21.75 10.23
CA LEU A 189 8.49 21.09 9.88
C LEU A 189 8.29 20.22 8.64
N SER A 190 9.23 20.26 7.69
CA SER A 190 9.25 19.35 6.55
C SER A 190 10.68 19.05 6.11
N ALA A 191 10.93 17.84 5.60
CA ALA A 191 12.19 17.53 4.93
C ALA A 191 12.27 18.18 3.53
N THR A 192 11.15 18.21 2.81
CA THR A 192 11.07 18.52 1.38
C THR A 192 9.70 19.09 1.04
N VAL A 193 9.62 20.20 0.29
CA VAL A 193 8.37 20.77 -0.25
C VAL A 193 8.65 21.49 -1.59
N GLY A 194 7.95 21.14 -2.68
CA GLY A 194 8.12 21.80 -4.00
C GLY A 194 7.51 23.20 -4.07
N ASN A 195 6.42 23.42 -3.33
CA ASN A 195 5.69 24.68 -3.21
C ASN A 195 5.61 25.20 -1.75
N PRO A 196 6.73 25.59 -1.11
CA PRO A 196 6.80 25.96 0.31
C PRO A 196 5.76 26.99 0.76
N GLU A 197 5.55 28.03 -0.05
CA GLU A 197 4.64 29.14 0.28
C GLU A 197 3.18 28.68 0.37
N GLU A 198 2.75 27.76 -0.50
CA GLU A 198 1.38 27.24 -0.50
C GLU A 198 1.15 26.29 0.67
N VAL A 199 2.12 25.41 0.96
CA VAL A 199 2.08 24.57 2.17
C VAL A 199 2.11 25.42 3.44
N ALA A 200 2.85 26.54 3.43
CA ALA A 200 2.87 27.45 4.56
C ALA A 200 1.48 28.06 4.81
N LYS A 201 0.84 28.60 3.78
CA LYS A 201 -0.52 29.13 3.89
C LYS A 201 -1.52 28.10 4.40
N PHE A 202 -1.36 26.82 4.04
CA PHE A 202 -2.26 25.73 4.44
C PHE A 202 -2.42 25.62 5.97
N PHE A 203 -1.33 25.80 6.74
CA PHE A 203 -1.34 25.69 8.21
C PHE A 203 -1.30 27.03 8.94
N ALA A 204 -1.00 28.15 8.26
CA ALA A 204 -0.88 29.48 8.88
C ALA A 204 -2.23 30.10 9.33
N GLY A 205 -3.36 29.54 8.90
CA GLY A 205 -4.68 30.14 9.14
C GLY A 205 -4.79 31.47 8.39
N HIS A 206 -5.03 32.57 9.12
CA HIS A 206 -5.07 33.92 8.55
C HIS A 206 -3.74 34.68 8.61
N LYS A 207 -2.72 34.14 9.29
CA LYS A 207 -1.44 34.80 9.49
C LYS A 207 -0.49 34.53 8.33
N LYS A 208 0.55 35.36 8.24
CA LYS A 208 1.71 35.07 7.39
C LYS A 208 2.68 34.19 8.16
N MET A 209 3.00 33.02 7.61
CA MET A 209 4.05 32.15 8.13
C MET A 209 5.36 32.38 7.35
N GLN A 210 6.47 32.52 8.06
CA GLN A 210 7.79 32.70 7.45
C GLN A 210 8.34 31.35 7.00
N VAL A 211 8.71 31.25 5.72
CA VAL A 211 9.40 30.06 5.20
C VAL A 211 10.90 30.20 5.46
N VAL A 212 11.47 29.24 6.19
CA VAL A 212 12.92 29.09 6.40
C VAL A 212 13.34 27.83 5.65
N ASN A 213 13.92 28.00 4.47
CA ASN A 213 14.42 26.90 3.66
C ASN A 213 15.94 26.81 3.77
N THR A 214 16.40 25.74 4.39
CA THR A 214 17.83 25.44 4.62
C THR A 214 18.29 24.25 3.78
N VAL A 215 17.46 23.80 2.84
CA VAL A 215 17.87 22.83 1.83
C VAL A 215 18.81 23.55 0.86
N SER A 216 20.06 23.73 1.29
CA SER A 216 21.17 23.90 0.38
C SER A 216 21.25 22.63 -0.47
N THR A 217 21.71 22.74 -1.71
CA THR A 217 22.12 21.60 -2.53
C THR A 217 23.28 20.92 -1.84
N LYS A 218 23.01 20.15 -0.78
CA LYS A 218 23.86 19.05 -0.38
C LYS A 218 24.15 18.29 -1.67
N THR A 219 25.41 18.00 -1.94
CA THR A 219 25.80 17.11 -3.03
C THR A 219 25.21 15.74 -2.73
N ILE A 220 23.99 15.52 -3.20
CA ILE A 220 23.36 14.21 -3.25
C ILE A 220 24.00 13.52 -4.44
N GLU A 221 24.79 12.48 -4.18
CA GLU A 221 25.36 11.66 -5.23
C GLU A 221 24.43 10.48 -5.44
N ILE A 222 23.65 10.53 -6.52
CA ILE A 222 22.82 9.41 -6.96
C ILE A 222 23.46 8.80 -8.19
N ASP A 223 23.85 7.54 -8.07
CA ASP A 223 24.30 6.72 -9.19
C ASP A 223 23.16 5.80 -9.65
N VAL A 224 22.99 5.65 -10.97
CA VAL A 224 21.97 4.77 -11.55
C VAL A 224 22.67 3.58 -12.21
N LEU A 225 22.32 2.40 -11.75
CA LEU A 225 22.89 1.12 -12.16
C LEU A 225 21.84 0.31 -12.92
N SER A 226 22.23 -0.30 -14.03
CA SER A 226 21.47 -1.36 -14.71
C SER A 226 22.38 -2.58 -14.80
N PRO A 227 22.23 -3.59 -13.92
CA PRO A 227 23.16 -4.71 -13.87
C PRO A 227 23.00 -5.68 -15.04
N GLU A 228 24.06 -5.86 -15.83
CA GLU A 228 24.09 -6.82 -16.94
C GLU A 228 24.13 -8.28 -16.45
N SER A 229 23.35 -9.14 -17.11
CA SER A 229 23.39 -10.60 -16.92
C SER A 229 24.73 -11.17 -17.38
N ARG A 230 25.31 -12.10 -16.61
CA ARG A 230 26.58 -12.77 -16.94
C ARG A 230 26.32 -14.22 -17.35
N LYS A 231 27.09 -14.76 -18.31
CA LYS A 231 27.00 -16.19 -18.73
C LYS A 231 27.15 -17.20 -17.58
N LYS A 232 27.80 -16.84 -16.46
CA LYS A 232 27.91 -17.69 -15.26
C LYS A 232 26.59 -17.84 -14.49
N ASP A 233 25.57 -17.04 -14.79
CA ASP A 233 24.26 -17.11 -14.15
C ASP A 233 23.42 -18.30 -14.66
N GLU A 234 23.84 -18.92 -15.76
CA GLU A 234 23.17 -20.04 -16.46
C GLU A 234 23.07 -21.35 -15.65
N LYS A 235 23.88 -21.55 -14.60
CA LYS A 235 24.11 -22.90 -14.06
C LYS A 235 23.56 -23.23 -12.68
N ASP A 236 23.20 -22.27 -11.84
CA ASP A 236 23.00 -22.58 -10.41
C ASP A 236 21.55 -22.50 -9.88
N PHE A 237 20.57 -21.92 -10.59
CA PHE A 237 19.21 -21.78 -10.04
C PHE A 237 18.11 -21.72 -11.12
N ALA A 238 16.91 -22.24 -10.82
CA ALA A 238 15.68 -22.05 -11.59
C ALA A 238 15.12 -20.61 -11.42
N VAL A 239 15.98 -19.60 -11.53
CA VAL A 239 15.68 -18.17 -11.36
C VAL A 239 16.29 -17.43 -12.55
N ASP A 240 15.54 -16.46 -13.08
CA ASP A 240 15.97 -15.63 -14.21
C ASP A 240 17.31 -14.92 -13.95
N HIS A 241 18.18 -14.94 -14.96
CA HIS A 241 19.54 -14.40 -14.90
C HIS A 241 19.59 -12.89 -14.61
N GLU A 242 18.59 -12.13 -15.07
CA GLU A 242 18.47 -10.69 -14.81
C GLU A 242 18.17 -10.42 -13.33
N VAL A 243 17.29 -11.21 -12.71
CA VAL A 243 17.01 -11.11 -11.27
C VAL A 243 18.25 -11.46 -10.44
N LEU A 244 19.06 -12.43 -10.89
CA LEU A 244 20.31 -12.81 -10.24
C LEU A 244 21.39 -11.71 -10.37
N SER A 245 21.49 -11.00 -11.50
CA SER A 245 22.41 -9.87 -11.65
C SER A 245 22.09 -8.75 -10.64
N HIS A 246 20.80 -8.49 -10.42
CA HIS A 246 20.33 -7.51 -9.44
C HIS A 246 20.67 -7.92 -8.01
N VAL A 247 20.35 -9.16 -7.62
CA VAL A 247 20.66 -9.71 -6.28
C VAL A 247 22.15 -9.61 -5.99
N ARG A 248 23.03 -9.97 -6.95
CA ARG A 248 24.48 -9.85 -6.77
C ARG A 248 24.93 -8.41 -6.59
N THR A 249 24.37 -7.48 -7.36
CA THR A 249 24.69 -6.06 -7.25
C THR A 249 24.29 -5.51 -5.89
N ILE A 250 23.07 -5.81 -5.42
CA ILE A 250 22.62 -5.44 -4.07
C ILE A 250 23.57 -5.99 -3.01
N LYS A 251 23.90 -7.28 -3.09
CA LYS A 251 24.82 -7.92 -2.14
C LYS A 251 26.21 -7.27 -2.13
N ALA A 252 26.76 -6.93 -3.29
CA ALA A 252 28.07 -6.27 -3.39
C ALA A 252 28.04 -4.93 -2.66
N VAL A 253 27.05 -4.08 -2.96
CA VAL A 253 26.90 -2.76 -2.33
C VAL A 253 26.69 -2.88 -0.81
N VAL A 254 25.83 -3.81 -0.35
CA VAL A 254 25.57 -4.02 1.09
C VAL A 254 26.82 -4.51 1.83
N LYS A 255 27.67 -5.30 1.18
CA LYS A 255 28.90 -5.82 1.80
C LYS A 255 29.98 -4.76 1.96
N GLU A 256 30.09 -3.86 1.00
CA GLU A 256 31.03 -2.73 1.02
C GLU A 256 30.68 -1.72 2.14
N GLY A 257 29.39 -1.50 2.40
CA GLY A 257 28.91 -0.66 3.50
C GLY A 257 28.95 -1.33 4.90
N LYS A 258 28.79 -0.52 5.96
CA LYS A 258 28.53 -1.04 7.32
C LYS A 258 27.04 -1.29 7.53
N SER A 259 26.20 -0.40 7.04
CA SER A 259 24.74 -0.47 7.15
C SER A 259 24.09 0.07 5.87
N SER A 260 23.01 -0.57 5.43
CA SER A 260 22.32 -0.18 4.20
C SER A 260 20.81 -0.29 4.32
N LEU A 261 20.10 0.68 3.74
CA LEU A 261 18.67 0.58 3.48
C LEU A 261 18.43 0.22 2.03
N ILE A 262 17.61 -0.79 1.77
CA ILE A 262 17.19 -1.18 0.43
C ILE A 262 15.70 -0.90 0.27
N PHE A 263 15.38 0.23 -0.35
CA PHE A 263 14.00 0.60 -0.62
C PHE A 263 13.45 -0.14 -1.85
N VAL A 264 12.23 -0.65 -1.70
CA VAL A 264 11.45 -1.25 -2.77
C VAL A 264 10.07 -0.60 -2.84
N ASN A 265 9.47 -0.61 -4.02
CA ASN A 265 8.16 0.02 -4.22
C ASN A 265 6.99 -0.83 -3.71
N THR A 266 7.12 -2.16 -3.67
CA THR A 266 6.04 -3.07 -3.24
C THR A 266 6.49 -4.02 -2.14
N ARG A 267 5.54 -4.46 -1.31
CA ARG A 267 5.81 -5.45 -0.24
C ARG A 267 6.22 -6.79 -0.85
N ARG A 268 5.63 -7.15 -1.99
CA ARG A 268 6.00 -8.35 -2.76
C ARG A 268 7.47 -8.33 -3.19
N ALA A 269 7.96 -7.21 -3.70
CA ALA A 269 9.36 -7.07 -4.05
C ALA A 269 10.27 -7.20 -2.82
N ALA A 270 9.85 -6.68 -1.66
CA ALA A 270 10.60 -6.78 -0.41
C ALA A 270 10.85 -8.24 -0.01
N GLU A 271 9.76 -9.01 0.09
CA GLU A 271 9.78 -10.43 0.48
C GLU A 271 10.53 -11.30 -0.54
N MET A 272 10.33 -11.01 -1.83
CA MET A 272 11.03 -11.73 -2.91
C MET A 272 12.55 -11.53 -2.84
N LEU A 273 13.01 -10.26 -2.82
CA LEU A 273 14.44 -9.97 -2.73
C LEU A 273 15.04 -10.52 -1.45
N ALA A 274 14.30 -10.42 -0.34
CA ALA A 274 14.74 -10.97 0.94
C ALA A 274 14.93 -12.48 0.89
N SER A 275 13.95 -13.20 0.32
CA SER A 275 14.01 -14.64 0.13
C SER A 275 15.18 -15.04 -0.76
N LEU A 276 15.36 -14.36 -1.90
CA LEU A 276 16.46 -14.62 -2.82
C LEU A 276 17.82 -14.37 -2.16
N ILE A 277 18.05 -13.18 -1.60
CA ILE A 277 19.33 -12.85 -0.95
C ILE A 277 19.62 -13.80 0.21
N ASN A 278 18.64 -14.16 1.04
CA ASN A 278 18.82 -15.12 2.14
C ASN A 278 19.07 -16.56 1.66
N LYS A 279 18.62 -16.97 0.46
CA LYS A 279 19.03 -18.25 -0.12
C LYS A 279 20.53 -18.27 -0.40
N PHE A 280 21.09 -17.16 -0.87
CA PHE A 280 22.52 -17.04 -1.15
C PHE A 280 23.35 -16.78 0.11
N GLU A 281 22.84 -16.01 1.07
CA GLU A 281 23.58 -15.58 2.25
C GLU A 281 22.65 -15.17 3.39
N ARG A 282 22.34 -16.13 4.27
CA ARG A 282 21.46 -15.91 5.42
C ARG A 282 22.09 -14.94 6.41
N GLY A 283 21.27 -14.03 6.93
CA GLY A 283 21.68 -13.09 7.98
C GLY A 283 22.36 -11.82 7.48
N LEU A 284 22.54 -11.66 6.15
CA LEU A 284 23.04 -10.41 5.58
C LEU A 284 22.02 -9.27 5.72
N ILE A 285 20.73 -9.60 5.56
CA ILE A 285 19.64 -8.62 5.45
C ILE A 285 18.42 -8.99 6.30
N GLY A 286 17.64 -7.98 6.69
CA GLY A 286 16.29 -8.11 7.24
C GLY A 286 15.20 -7.52 6.32
N VAL A 287 13.94 -7.59 6.75
CA VAL A 287 12.77 -7.01 6.04
C VAL A 287 11.99 -6.12 7.00
N HIS A 288 11.51 -4.98 6.49
CA HIS A 288 10.66 -4.05 7.23
C HIS A 288 9.55 -3.45 6.35
N HIS A 289 8.29 -3.82 6.60
CA HIS A 289 7.13 -3.20 5.97
C HIS A 289 5.88 -3.25 6.86
N GLY A 290 4.87 -2.41 6.55
CA GLY A 290 3.68 -2.22 7.40
C GLY A 290 2.82 -3.47 7.66
N SER A 291 2.92 -4.52 6.85
CA SER A 291 2.21 -5.80 7.10
C SER A 291 2.89 -6.70 8.14
N LEU A 292 4.10 -6.37 8.63
CA LEU A 292 4.77 -7.11 9.71
C LEU A 292 4.24 -6.67 11.08
N SER A 293 4.28 -7.60 12.04
CA SER A 293 3.92 -7.28 13.43
C SER A 293 4.84 -6.20 14.00
N LYS A 294 4.37 -5.47 15.02
CA LYS A 294 5.15 -4.42 15.68
C LYS A 294 6.46 -4.97 16.25
N GLU A 295 6.39 -6.16 16.84
CA GLU A 295 7.53 -6.85 17.46
C GLU A 295 8.59 -7.19 16.41
N MET A 296 8.19 -7.74 15.27
CA MET A 296 9.10 -8.07 14.17
C MET A 296 9.80 -6.83 13.60
N ARG A 297 9.08 -5.71 13.49
CA ARG A 297 9.64 -4.44 13.00
C ARG A 297 10.71 -3.90 13.94
N ILE A 298 10.39 -3.81 15.24
CA ILE A 298 11.34 -3.40 16.28
C ILE A 298 12.56 -4.32 16.31
N GLU A 299 12.37 -5.63 16.17
CA GLU A 299 13.48 -6.58 16.13
C GLU A 299 14.40 -6.35 14.92
N ALA A 300 13.84 -6.09 13.74
CA ALA A 300 14.62 -5.81 12.53
C ALA A 300 15.39 -4.48 12.65
N GLU A 301 14.77 -3.44 13.19
CA GLU A 301 15.39 -2.15 13.49
C GLU A 301 16.57 -2.31 14.45
N GLU A 302 16.37 -3.03 15.57
CA GLU A 302 17.40 -3.31 16.57
C GLU A 302 18.56 -4.15 16.01
N LYS A 303 18.27 -5.14 15.16
CA LYS A 303 19.31 -5.94 14.50
C LYS A 303 20.17 -5.10 13.58
N LEU A 304 19.58 -4.16 12.84
CA LEU A 304 20.34 -3.23 11.99
C LEU A 304 21.18 -2.27 12.86
N LYS A 305 20.56 -1.68 13.89
CA LYS A 305 21.23 -0.74 14.82
C LYS A 305 22.43 -1.38 15.54
N LYS A 306 22.34 -2.67 15.88
CA LYS A 306 23.41 -3.45 16.51
C LYS A 306 24.42 -4.04 15.52
N GLY A 307 24.22 -3.87 14.21
CA GLY A 307 25.07 -4.43 13.17
C GLY A 307 24.99 -5.95 13.03
N VAL A 308 23.93 -6.59 13.55
CA VAL A 308 23.68 -8.04 13.39
C VAL A 308 23.34 -8.36 11.93
N ILE A 309 22.63 -7.45 11.26
CA ILE A 309 22.40 -7.45 9.82
C ILE A 309 23.07 -6.21 9.23
N LYS A 310 23.54 -6.32 7.98
CA LYS A 310 24.13 -5.18 7.26
C LYS A 310 23.12 -4.42 6.41
N GLY A 311 22.02 -5.05 6.01
CA GLY A 311 21.01 -4.42 5.18
C GLY A 311 19.59 -4.60 5.70
N LEU A 312 18.71 -3.64 5.44
CA LEU A 312 17.28 -3.75 5.71
C LEU A 312 16.50 -3.44 4.44
N ILE A 313 15.75 -4.42 3.94
CA ILE A 313 14.84 -4.22 2.81
C ILE A 313 13.53 -3.62 3.33
N CYS A 314 13.14 -2.47 2.81
CA CYS A 314 11.99 -1.73 3.32
C CYS A 314 11.14 -1.07 2.24
N THR A 315 9.85 -0.86 2.54
CA THR A 315 8.97 0.01 1.74
C THR A 315 9.00 1.44 2.27
N SER A 316 8.01 2.27 1.90
CA SER A 316 7.80 3.62 2.44
C SER A 316 7.77 3.73 3.97
N SER A 317 7.57 2.61 4.69
CA SER A 317 7.62 2.57 6.15
C SER A 317 8.91 3.11 6.79
N MET A 318 10.02 3.15 6.05
CA MET A 318 11.32 3.66 6.53
C MET A 318 11.71 5.00 5.89
N GLU A 319 10.88 5.58 5.01
CA GLU A 319 11.14 6.89 4.39
C GLU A 319 11.17 8.00 5.45
N LEU A 320 10.23 7.96 6.39
CA LEU A 320 9.97 9.01 7.37
C LEU A 320 10.78 8.81 8.66
N GLY A 321 11.23 9.94 9.24
CA GLY A 321 12.24 10.19 10.28
C GLY A 321 12.47 9.27 11.50
N ILE A 322 12.25 7.95 11.43
CA ILE A 322 12.62 6.98 12.48
C ILE A 322 14.15 6.95 12.67
N ASP A 323 14.64 7.01 13.91
CA ASP A 323 16.06 6.82 14.23
C ASP A 323 16.45 5.33 14.23
N ILE A 324 17.19 4.94 13.21
CA ILE A 324 17.74 3.58 13.03
C ILE A 324 19.27 3.52 13.17
N GLY A 325 19.87 4.59 13.71
CA GLY A 325 21.32 4.74 13.78
C GLY A 325 21.94 5.20 12.46
N SER A 326 23.27 5.06 12.34
CA SER A 326 24.00 5.49 11.16
C SER A 326 23.74 4.57 9.97
N ILE A 327 23.22 5.12 8.87
CA ILE A 327 23.10 4.45 7.58
C ILE A 327 24.16 5.01 6.65
N ASP A 328 24.95 4.11 6.05
CA ASP A 328 26.04 4.48 5.15
C ASP A 328 25.53 4.61 3.70
N THR A 329 24.70 3.66 3.27
CA THR A 329 24.27 3.56 1.86
C THR A 329 22.77 3.33 1.73
N VAL A 330 22.14 4.03 0.81
CA VAL A 330 20.76 3.78 0.40
C VAL A 330 20.73 3.18 -1.00
N ILE A 331 20.06 2.04 -1.14
CA ILE A 331 19.77 1.40 -2.42
C ILE A 331 18.29 1.58 -2.69
N GLN A 332 17.96 2.11 -3.86
CA GLN A 332 16.62 2.18 -4.39
C GLN A 332 16.46 1.10 -5.47
N TYR A 333 15.60 0.12 -5.26
CA TYR A 333 15.34 -0.95 -6.22
C TYR A 333 14.13 -0.61 -7.09
N ALA A 334 14.34 -0.61 -8.42
CA ALA A 334 13.50 0.03 -9.42
C ALA A 334 13.44 1.56 -9.28
N SER A 335 12.91 2.25 -10.28
CA SER A 335 12.73 3.71 -10.20
C SER A 335 11.97 4.11 -8.93
N PRO A 336 12.40 5.18 -8.25
CA PRO A 336 11.68 5.75 -7.10
C PRO A 336 10.33 6.36 -7.49
N ARG A 337 10.04 6.51 -8.79
CA ARG A 337 8.84 7.13 -9.42
C ARG A 337 8.70 8.64 -9.18
N GLU A 338 9.10 9.13 -8.02
CA GLU A 338 9.03 10.53 -7.58
C GLU A 338 10.40 11.00 -7.04
N VAL A 339 10.74 12.27 -7.29
CA VAL A 339 11.96 12.92 -6.81
C VAL A 339 11.92 13.10 -5.30
N THR A 340 10.78 13.54 -4.76
CA THR A 340 10.56 13.74 -3.32
C THR A 340 10.92 12.48 -2.53
N ARG A 341 10.45 11.31 -2.98
CA ARG A 341 10.77 10.02 -2.35
C ARG A 341 12.25 9.69 -2.42
N LEU A 342 12.89 9.87 -3.57
CA LEU A 342 14.32 9.61 -3.70
C LEU A 342 15.14 10.46 -2.72
N VAL A 343 14.83 11.76 -2.63
CA VAL A 343 15.52 12.69 -1.72
C VAL A 343 15.31 12.28 -0.26
N GLN A 344 14.10 11.92 0.14
CA GLN A 344 13.82 11.45 1.50
C GLN A 344 14.52 10.13 1.83
N ARG A 345 14.46 9.15 0.91
CA ARG A 345 15.11 7.84 1.04
C ARG A 345 16.63 8.00 1.16
N VAL A 346 17.27 8.73 0.24
CA VAL A 346 18.72 8.96 0.24
C VAL A 346 19.14 9.84 1.42
N GLY A 347 18.29 10.75 1.88
CA GLY A 347 18.53 11.54 3.09
C GLY A 347 18.71 10.70 4.35
N ARG A 348 18.29 9.42 4.35
CA ARG A 348 18.57 8.48 5.44
C ARG A 348 20.04 8.07 5.51
N ALA A 349 20.75 8.05 4.39
CA ALA A 349 22.20 7.91 4.37
C ALA A 349 22.85 9.25 4.71
N SER A 350 22.90 9.60 6.00
CA SER A 350 23.54 10.83 6.47
C SER A 350 24.51 10.55 7.61
N HIS A 351 25.80 10.72 7.33
CA HIS A 351 26.88 10.80 8.31
C HIS A 351 27.14 12.26 8.69
N PHE A 352 26.51 12.76 9.76
CA PHE A 352 26.72 14.10 10.31
C PHE A 352 26.53 15.27 9.31
N VAL A 353 26.55 16.49 9.83
CA VAL A 353 26.09 17.74 9.19
C VAL A 353 26.91 18.16 7.95
N GLN A 354 27.98 17.43 7.57
CA GLN A 354 28.96 17.87 6.56
C GLN A 354 29.43 16.82 5.51
N LYS A 355 28.82 15.61 5.41
CA LYS A 355 29.18 14.63 4.36
C LYS A 355 28.09 14.46 3.29
N THR A 356 28.50 14.05 2.09
CA THR A 356 27.63 13.74 0.94
C THR A 356 26.75 12.53 1.23
N SER A 357 25.45 12.63 0.91
CA SER A 357 24.53 11.51 0.97
C SER A 357 24.63 10.72 -0.34
N ALA A 358 25.07 9.47 -0.26
CA ALA A 358 25.24 8.59 -1.42
C ALA A 358 24.05 7.62 -1.55
N GLY A 359 23.43 7.64 -2.73
CA GLY A 359 22.34 6.75 -3.11
C GLY A 359 22.66 5.99 -4.39
N LYS A 360 22.18 4.75 -4.49
CA LYS A 360 22.26 3.96 -5.73
C LYS A 360 20.85 3.54 -6.15
N VAL A 361 20.46 3.82 -7.39
CA VAL A 361 19.23 3.30 -7.99
C VAL A 361 19.58 2.09 -8.85
N ILE A 362 18.96 0.95 -8.61
CA ILE A 362 19.08 -0.25 -9.44
C ILE A 362 17.85 -0.31 -10.33
N ALA A 363 18.01 0.12 -11.58
CA ALA A 363 16.95 0.18 -12.58
C ALA A 363 16.74 -1.18 -13.26
N LEU A 364 15.49 -1.53 -13.51
CA LEU A 364 15.08 -2.86 -13.99
C LEU A 364 14.89 -2.94 -15.50
N THR A 365 14.41 -1.87 -16.12
CA THR A 365 14.08 -1.83 -17.56
C THR A 365 14.65 -0.57 -18.20
N PRO A 366 14.73 -0.47 -19.53
CA PRO A 366 15.18 0.75 -20.19
C PRO A 366 14.36 1.99 -19.82
N ASP A 367 13.05 1.83 -19.65
CA ASP A 367 12.16 2.90 -19.19
C ASP A 367 12.46 3.29 -17.74
N ASP A 368 12.72 2.29 -16.90
CA ASP A 368 13.11 2.48 -15.51
C ASP A 368 14.46 3.19 -15.38
N VAL A 369 15.40 2.91 -16.29
CA VAL A 369 16.68 3.63 -16.42
C VAL A 369 16.39 5.10 -16.78
N ALA A 370 15.66 5.36 -17.86
CA ALA A 370 15.37 6.72 -18.31
C ALA A 370 14.68 7.55 -17.20
N GLU A 371 13.71 6.94 -16.52
CA GLU A 371 13.00 7.53 -15.40
C GLU A 371 13.92 7.83 -14.21
N SER A 372 14.74 6.86 -13.82
CA SER A 372 15.70 6.99 -12.72
C SER A 372 16.74 8.09 -13.00
N LEU A 373 17.21 8.21 -14.24
CA LEU A 373 18.15 9.26 -14.67
C LEU A 373 17.51 10.65 -14.54
N VAL A 374 16.29 10.81 -15.03
CA VAL A 374 15.54 12.08 -14.92
C VAL A 374 15.31 12.44 -13.45
N ILE A 375 14.91 11.48 -12.63
CA ILE A 375 14.66 11.71 -11.20
C ILE A 375 15.97 12.06 -10.46
N ALA A 376 17.06 11.33 -10.72
CA ALA A 376 18.36 11.59 -10.12
C ALA A 376 18.90 12.98 -10.48
N LYS A 377 18.76 13.39 -11.74
CA LYS A 377 19.13 14.75 -12.19
C LYS A 377 18.31 15.81 -11.45
N ARG A 378 16.98 15.64 -11.37
CA ARG A 378 16.11 16.59 -10.67
C ARG A 378 16.40 16.67 -9.17
N ALA A 379 16.70 15.54 -8.53
CA ALA A 379 17.10 15.51 -7.13
C ALA A 379 18.38 16.32 -6.89
N ARG A 380 19.39 16.19 -7.76
CA ARG A 380 20.63 16.99 -7.71
C ARG A 380 20.38 18.48 -7.93
N GLU A 381 19.43 18.82 -8.80
CA GLU A 381 19.00 20.21 -9.06
C GLU A 381 18.06 20.79 -7.96
N GLY A 382 17.68 20.01 -6.95
CA GLY A 382 16.72 20.44 -5.92
C GLY A 382 15.27 20.61 -6.42
N LYS A 383 14.93 20.08 -7.60
CA LYS A 383 13.62 20.22 -8.25
C LYS A 383 12.69 19.06 -7.93
N ILE A 384 12.01 19.16 -6.79
CA ILE A 384 11.02 18.17 -6.34
C ILE A 384 9.60 18.52 -6.82
N GLU A 385 8.66 17.59 -6.65
CA GLU A 385 7.25 17.78 -7.02
C GLU A 385 6.52 18.74 -6.08
N ASP A 386 5.53 19.47 -6.62
CA ASP A 386 4.61 20.27 -5.84
C ASP A 386 3.66 19.39 -5.01
N VAL A 387 3.37 19.83 -3.79
CA VAL A 387 2.36 19.21 -2.94
C VAL A 387 0.98 19.68 -3.40
N LYS A 388 0.18 18.76 -3.97
CA LYS A 388 -1.23 19.00 -4.29
C LYS A 388 -2.02 19.17 -2.99
N LEU A 389 -2.45 20.39 -2.67
CA LEU A 389 -3.17 20.69 -1.44
C LEU A 389 -4.59 20.09 -1.45
N LYS A 390 -5.01 19.45 -0.35
CA LYS A 390 -6.39 18.96 -0.22
C LYS A 390 -7.30 20.08 0.27
N GLU A 391 -8.02 20.71 -0.66
CA GLU A 391 -8.97 21.78 -0.37
C GLU A 391 -10.43 21.30 -0.45
N ARG A 392 -11.35 22.01 0.23
CA ARG A 392 -12.81 21.91 0.07
C ARG A 392 -13.40 20.49 0.17
N SER A 393 -12.80 19.63 0.98
CA SER A 393 -13.29 18.27 1.21
C SER A 393 -14.59 18.29 2.02
N LEU A 394 -15.70 17.91 1.41
CA LEU A 394 -17.04 18.07 1.99
C LEU A 394 -17.35 17.03 3.08
N ASP A 395 -16.76 15.84 3.02
CA ASP A 395 -16.88 14.84 4.09
C ASP A 395 -16.09 15.27 5.35
N VAL A 396 -14.91 15.89 5.18
CA VAL A 396 -14.18 16.56 6.26
C VAL A 396 -15.02 17.69 6.85
N LEU A 397 -15.66 18.50 6.00
CA LEU A 397 -16.57 19.56 6.45
C LEU A 397 -17.72 18.99 7.29
N ALA A 398 -18.38 17.92 6.82
CA ALA A 398 -19.46 17.25 7.53
C ALA A 398 -19.02 16.75 8.92
N ASN A 399 -17.86 16.11 8.98
CA ASN A 399 -17.25 15.66 10.23
C ASN A 399 -16.95 16.84 11.18
N GLN A 400 -16.36 17.92 10.66
CA GLN A 400 -15.95 19.04 11.49
C GLN A 400 -17.12 19.90 11.96
N ILE A 401 -18.22 20.00 11.21
CA ILE A 401 -19.47 20.62 11.70
C ILE A 401 -19.96 19.86 12.94
N CYS A 402 -19.99 18.53 12.90
CA CYS A 402 -20.31 17.71 14.07
C CYS A 402 -19.32 17.95 15.23
N GLY A 403 -18.02 18.10 14.94
CA GLY A 403 -17.00 18.45 15.93
C GLY A 403 -17.26 19.80 16.63
N VAL A 404 -17.52 20.86 15.85
CA VAL A 404 -17.85 22.20 16.38
C VAL A 404 -19.14 22.13 17.22
N LEU A 405 -20.14 21.35 16.82
CA LEU A 405 -21.35 21.13 17.61
C LEU A 405 -21.11 20.39 18.93
N LEU A 406 -20.12 19.50 19.00
CA LEU A 406 -19.74 18.89 20.28
C LEU A 406 -19.06 19.89 21.22
N ASP A 407 -18.37 20.89 20.66
CA ASP A 407 -17.67 21.93 21.40
C ASP A 407 -18.63 23.01 21.96
N HIS A 408 -19.59 23.45 21.15
CA HIS A 408 -20.50 24.56 21.48
C HIS A 408 -21.92 24.12 21.90
N GLY A 409 -22.35 22.92 21.50
CA GLY A 409 -23.72 22.43 21.68
C GLY A 409 -24.71 22.99 20.66
N VAL A 410 -24.81 24.32 20.58
CA VAL A 410 -25.63 25.08 19.62
C VAL A 410 -24.80 26.23 19.05
N ILE A 411 -24.87 26.47 17.74
CA ILE A 411 -24.12 27.54 17.06
C ILE A 411 -24.96 28.16 15.93
N SER A 412 -24.77 29.46 15.65
CA SER A 412 -25.37 30.11 14.48
C SER A 412 -24.62 29.72 13.20
N LEU A 413 -25.34 29.74 12.07
CA LEU A 413 -24.79 29.41 10.76
C LEU A 413 -23.66 30.38 10.37
N ASP A 414 -23.80 31.68 10.63
CA ASP A 414 -22.75 32.67 10.35
C ASP A 414 -21.48 32.44 11.15
N LYS A 415 -21.62 32.14 12.46
CA LYS A 415 -20.46 31.88 13.32
C LYS A 415 -19.75 30.60 12.88
N LEU A 416 -20.50 29.56 12.51
CA LEU A 416 -19.94 28.33 11.96
C LEU A 416 -19.18 28.59 10.66
N HIS A 417 -19.79 29.31 9.72
CA HIS A 417 -19.16 29.66 8.44
C HIS A 417 -17.88 30.46 8.64
N SER A 418 -17.92 31.47 9.51
CA SER A 418 -16.77 32.30 9.85
C SER A 418 -15.63 31.47 10.46
N LEU A 419 -15.94 30.55 11.39
CA LEU A 419 -14.94 29.68 12.01
C LEU A 419 -14.27 28.77 10.98
N ILE A 420 -15.06 28.14 10.12
CA ILE A 420 -14.57 27.19 9.12
C ILE A 420 -13.70 27.89 8.09
N ARG A 421 -14.07 29.11 7.66
CA ARG A 421 -13.29 29.90 6.71
C ARG A 421 -11.93 30.37 7.24
N ARG A 422 -11.69 30.28 8.56
CA ARG A 422 -10.37 30.56 9.12
C ARG A 422 -9.33 29.51 8.75
N ALA A 423 -9.76 28.28 8.53
CA ALA A 423 -8.89 27.23 8.03
C ALA A 423 -8.66 27.44 6.53
N TYR A 424 -7.38 27.57 6.12
CA TYR A 424 -7.00 27.77 4.72
C TYR A 424 -7.71 26.81 3.73
N PRO A 425 -7.82 25.48 4.00
CA PRO A 425 -8.45 24.55 3.05
C PRO A 425 -9.93 24.83 2.77
N PHE A 426 -10.59 25.62 3.63
CA PHE A 426 -11.99 25.99 3.55
C PHE A 426 -12.22 27.50 3.42
N ARG A 427 -11.15 28.31 3.24
CA ARG A 427 -11.23 29.78 3.14
C ARG A 427 -12.21 30.30 2.08
N ASN A 428 -12.38 29.53 1.01
CA ASN A 428 -13.22 29.83 -0.14
C ASN A 428 -14.49 28.96 -0.18
N ILE A 429 -14.95 28.40 0.95
CA ILE A 429 -16.23 27.67 1.00
C ILE A 429 -17.40 28.64 0.93
N TYR A 430 -18.30 28.44 -0.04
CA TYR A 430 -19.52 29.22 -0.17
C TYR A 430 -20.50 28.86 0.95
N PHE A 431 -21.29 29.84 1.38
CA PHE A 431 -22.30 29.65 2.43
C PHE A 431 -23.30 28.56 2.01
N ASP A 432 -23.82 28.63 0.78
CA ASP A 432 -24.76 27.64 0.23
C ASP A 432 -24.19 26.22 0.22
N ALA A 433 -22.90 26.06 -0.11
CA ALA A 433 -22.26 24.75 -0.09
C ALA A 433 -22.22 24.16 1.33
N MET A 434 -21.97 24.98 2.35
CA MET A 434 -22.04 24.58 3.76
C MET A 434 -23.47 24.21 4.15
N ILE A 435 -24.47 24.96 3.70
CA ILE A 435 -25.89 24.67 3.97
C ILE A 435 -26.29 23.30 3.39
N ARG A 436 -25.91 22.98 2.14
CA ARG A 436 -26.20 21.66 1.55
C ARG A 436 -25.59 20.51 2.36
N VAL A 437 -24.40 20.70 2.92
CA VAL A 437 -23.78 19.70 3.81
C VAL A 437 -24.56 19.58 5.13
N ILE A 438 -25.05 20.69 5.69
CA ILE A 438 -25.90 20.68 6.89
C ILE A 438 -27.23 19.97 6.62
N GLU A 439 -27.84 20.22 5.47
CA GLU A 439 -29.07 19.55 5.03
C GLU A 439 -28.85 18.04 4.91
N GLN A 440 -27.76 17.61 4.28
CA GLN A 440 -27.38 16.18 4.26
C GLN A 440 -27.23 15.62 5.69
N LEU A 441 -26.53 16.32 6.58
CA LEU A 441 -26.36 15.88 7.97
C LEU A 441 -27.70 15.83 8.74
N GLU A 442 -28.66 16.68 8.40
CA GLU A 442 -29.99 16.69 8.99
C GLU A 442 -30.83 15.51 8.51
N GLU A 443 -30.76 15.17 7.22
CA GLU A 443 -31.38 13.96 6.65
C GLU A 443 -30.87 12.68 7.33
N GLU A 444 -29.57 12.59 7.61
CA GLU A 444 -28.97 11.48 8.36
C GLU A 444 -29.26 11.52 9.88
N GLY A 445 -30.00 12.54 10.35
CA GLY A 445 -30.35 12.72 11.76
C GLY A 445 -29.16 13.03 12.67
N LEU A 446 -28.04 13.49 12.10
CA LEU A 446 -26.79 13.82 12.80
C LEU A 446 -26.83 15.22 13.39
N VAL A 447 -27.58 16.13 12.79
CA VAL A 447 -27.80 17.50 13.30
C VAL A 447 -29.28 17.86 13.27
N LYS A 448 -29.65 18.94 13.93
CA LYS A 448 -30.99 19.53 13.83
C LYS A 448 -30.88 21.03 13.56
N ARG A 449 -31.60 21.51 12.55
CA ARG A 449 -31.66 22.93 12.22
C ARG A 449 -32.87 23.59 12.86
N GLU A 450 -32.65 24.74 13.48
CA GLU A 450 -33.68 25.57 14.13
C GLU A 450 -33.49 27.01 13.62
N GLY A 451 -34.06 27.31 12.45
CA GLY A 451 -33.87 28.59 11.76
C GLY A 451 -32.41 28.82 11.34
N GLU A 452 -31.79 29.87 11.88
CA GLU A 452 -30.39 30.26 11.63
C GLU A 452 -29.38 29.60 12.58
N LYS A 453 -29.85 28.66 13.42
CA LYS A 453 -29.00 27.91 14.35
C LYS A 453 -29.05 26.43 14.05
N ILE A 454 -27.95 25.76 14.37
CA ILE A 454 -27.86 24.31 14.34
C ILE A 454 -27.46 23.79 15.72
N ARG A 455 -27.95 22.59 16.05
CA ARG A 455 -27.62 21.91 17.29
C ARG A 455 -27.30 20.45 17.06
N ARG A 456 -26.57 19.87 18.00
CA ARG A 456 -26.27 18.42 18.00
C ARG A 456 -27.54 17.58 18.20
N SER A 457 -27.59 16.46 17.50
CA SER A 457 -28.49 15.33 17.74
C SER A 457 -27.90 14.36 18.76
N LYS A 458 -28.62 13.26 19.07
CA LYS A 458 -28.08 12.15 19.88
C LYS A 458 -26.96 11.40 19.14
N SER A 459 -27.07 11.29 17.82
CA SER A 459 -26.14 10.53 16.98
C SER A 459 -24.84 11.27 16.64
N THR A 460 -24.81 12.61 16.76
CA THR A 460 -23.63 13.46 16.44
C THR A 460 -22.36 12.94 17.09
N ARG A 461 -22.46 12.54 18.36
CA ARG A 461 -21.31 12.06 19.14
C ARG A 461 -20.80 10.74 18.59
N SER A 462 -21.67 9.73 18.40
CA SER A 462 -21.25 8.42 17.88
C SER A 462 -20.56 8.57 16.53
N TYR A 463 -21.22 9.30 15.62
CA TYR A 463 -20.71 9.59 14.28
C TYR A 463 -19.33 10.25 14.30
N TYR A 464 -19.13 11.31 15.11
CA TYR A 464 -17.85 12.03 15.15
C TYR A 464 -16.71 11.14 15.65
N TYR A 465 -16.93 10.35 16.71
CA TYR A 465 -15.90 9.47 17.27
C TYR A 465 -15.61 8.24 16.40
N GLU A 466 -16.63 7.70 15.73
CA GLU A 466 -16.46 6.63 14.75
C GLU A 466 -15.64 7.12 13.54
N ASN A 467 -15.87 8.35 13.08
CA ASN A 467 -15.24 8.93 11.88
C ASN A 467 -14.11 9.93 12.20
N LEU A 468 -13.31 9.69 13.25
CA LEU A 468 -12.13 10.54 13.53
C LEU A 468 -11.05 10.40 12.46
N SER A 469 -10.87 9.18 11.94
CA SER A 469 -9.94 8.90 10.84
C SER A 469 -10.63 9.13 9.51
N MET A 470 -10.04 9.99 8.67
CA MET A 470 -10.46 10.17 7.27
C MET A 470 -9.86 9.11 6.34
N ILE A 471 -8.94 8.27 6.85
CA ILE A 471 -8.41 7.12 6.12
C ILE A 471 -9.52 6.05 6.06
N PRO A 472 -9.89 5.55 4.87
CA PRO A 472 -10.89 4.50 4.75
C PRO A 472 -10.43 3.22 5.46
N ASP A 473 -11.35 2.56 6.15
CA ASP A 473 -11.11 1.26 6.77
C ASP A 473 -11.16 0.17 5.67
N GLU A 474 -10.02 -0.41 5.32
CA GLU A 474 -9.95 -1.52 4.36
C GLU A 474 -9.91 -2.87 5.08
N ARG A 475 -10.87 -3.74 4.76
CA ARG A 475 -10.83 -5.14 5.21
C ARG A 475 -9.77 -5.91 4.40
N LYS A 476 -9.09 -6.83 5.07
CA LYS A 476 -8.13 -7.74 4.43
C LYS A 476 -8.67 -9.16 4.48
N TYR A 477 -8.71 -9.82 3.34
CA TYR A 477 -9.22 -11.17 3.20
C TYR A 477 -8.07 -12.16 3.13
N GLU A 478 -7.98 -13.04 4.11
CA GLU A 478 -6.97 -14.10 4.14
C GLU A 478 -7.27 -15.16 3.07
N VAL A 479 -6.33 -15.37 2.16
CA VAL A 479 -6.44 -16.36 1.09
C VAL A 479 -5.75 -17.65 1.50
N TYR A 480 -6.52 -18.74 1.57
CA TYR A 480 -6.01 -20.05 1.92
C TYR A 480 -6.07 -21.01 0.74
N ASP A 481 -4.95 -21.71 0.50
CA ASP A 481 -4.95 -22.86 -0.40
C ASP A 481 -5.72 -24.00 0.27
N ILE A 482 -6.78 -24.48 -0.41
CA ILE A 482 -7.60 -25.58 0.08
C ILE A 482 -6.81 -26.89 0.23
N VAL A 483 -5.72 -27.05 -0.53
CA VAL A 483 -4.89 -28.27 -0.55
C VAL A 483 -3.94 -28.27 0.65
N SER A 484 -3.08 -27.26 0.76
CA SER A 484 -2.06 -27.20 1.82
C SER A 484 -2.57 -26.61 3.14
N GLY A 485 -3.71 -25.90 3.14
CA GLY A 485 -4.19 -25.13 4.28
C GLY A 485 -3.31 -23.92 4.61
N LYS A 486 -2.32 -23.61 3.77
CA LYS A 486 -1.40 -22.48 3.98
C LYS A 486 -2.06 -21.16 3.56
N LEU A 487 -1.76 -20.11 4.32
CA LEU A 487 -2.04 -18.74 3.93
C LEU A 487 -1.15 -18.37 2.72
N ILE A 488 -1.79 -18.10 1.59
CA ILE A 488 -1.14 -17.71 0.34
C ILE A 488 -0.85 -16.22 0.37
N CYS A 489 -1.86 -15.39 0.56
CA CYS A 489 -1.74 -13.94 0.67
C CYS A 489 -2.94 -13.40 1.47
N MET A 490 -2.97 -12.11 1.75
CA MET A 490 -4.16 -11.41 2.23
C MET A 490 -4.60 -10.47 1.13
N LEU A 491 -5.79 -10.58 0.52
CA LEU A 491 -6.36 -9.72 -0.54
C LEU A 491 -7.08 -8.49 0.04
N ASP A 492 -6.92 -7.32 -0.59
CA ASP A 492 -7.65 -6.11 -0.17
C ASP A 492 -9.13 -6.21 -0.56
N GLU A 493 -10.01 -5.67 0.29
CA GLU A 493 -11.45 -5.67 0.09
C GLU A 493 -11.87 -5.17 -1.30
N ARG A 494 -11.19 -4.15 -1.81
CA ARG A 494 -11.45 -3.59 -3.14
C ARG A 494 -11.26 -4.63 -4.25
N PHE A 495 -10.17 -5.40 -4.20
CA PHE A 495 -9.91 -6.46 -5.17
C PHE A 495 -10.94 -7.58 -5.06
N VAL A 496 -11.28 -7.95 -3.82
CA VAL A 496 -12.26 -9.01 -3.54
C VAL A 496 -13.64 -8.63 -4.08
N LEU A 497 -14.11 -7.42 -3.82
CA LEU A 497 -15.42 -6.99 -4.34
C LEU A 497 -15.46 -6.81 -5.86
N ASN A 498 -14.33 -6.44 -6.48
CA ASN A 498 -14.28 -6.25 -7.93
C ASN A 498 -14.18 -7.57 -8.70
N PHE A 499 -13.38 -8.51 -8.18
CA PHE A 499 -12.91 -9.67 -8.94
C PHE A 499 -13.22 -11.02 -8.28
N ALA A 500 -13.31 -11.09 -6.95
CA ALA A 500 -13.43 -12.37 -6.26
C ALA A 500 -14.85 -12.95 -6.40
N ALA A 501 -15.05 -13.68 -7.51
CA ALA A 501 -16.18 -14.55 -7.72
C ALA A 501 -15.71 -16.02 -7.76
N PRO A 502 -16.53 -16.99 -7.33
CA PRO A 502 -16.21 -18.40 -7.53
C PRO A 502 -15.90 -18.71 -8.99
N GLY A 503 -14.76 -19.34 -9.24
CA GLY A 503 -14.23 -19.64 -10.57
C GLY A 503 -13.25 -18.60 -11.13
N ALA A 504 -13.16 -17.41 -10.54
CA ALA A 504 -12.24 -16.35 -10.99
C ALA A 504 -10.76 -16.76 -10.75
N LEU A 505 -9.88 -16.36 -11.68
CA LEU A 505 -8.45 -16.66 -11.65
C LEU A 505 -7.66 -15.41 -11.33
N PHE A 506 -6.86 -15.42 -10.27
CA PHE A 506 -5.96 -14.31 -9.95
C PHE A 506 -4.54 -14.80 -9.74
N VAL A 507 -3.54 -13.93 -9.90
CA VAL A 507 -2.13 -14.28 -9.74
C VAL A 507 -1.62 -13.79 -8.39
N ALA A 508 -1.16 -14.70 -7.53
CA ALA A 508 -0.51 -14.37 -6.27
C ALA A 508 0.72 -15.24 -6.06
N LYS A 509 1.80 -14.63 -5.53
CA LYS A 509 3.10 -15.30 -5.37
C LYS A 509 3.67 -15.92 -6.67
N GLY A 510 3.34 -15.33 -7.83
CA GLY A 510 3.81 -15.83 -9.13
C GLY A 510 3.01 -17.02 -9.67
N GLU A 511 1.96 -17.43 -8.96
CA GLU A 511 1.12 -18.56 -9.34
C GLU A 511 -0.31 -18.10 -9.58
N THR A 512 -0.98 -18.73 -10.55
CA THR A 512 -2.42 -18.52 -10.75
C THR A 512 -3.19 -19.33 -9.73
N TRP A 513 -4.14 -18.69 -9.07
CA TRP A 513 -5.06 -19.26 -8.10
C TRP A 513 -6.48 -19.08 -8.59
N ARG A 514 -7.27 -20.15 -8.52
CA ARG A 514 -8.69 -20.17 -8.82
C ARG A 514 -9.47 -20.07 -7.53
N ILE A 515 -10.35 -19.10 -7.44
CA ILE A 515 -11.24 -18.93 -6.30
C ILE A 515 -12.28 -20.05 -6.32
N VAL A 516 -12.28 -20.87 -5.28
CA VAL A 516 -13.23 -21.99 -5.13
C VAL A 516 -14.43 -21.52 -4.33
N ASP A 517 -14.14 -20.78 -3.27
CA ASP A 517 -15.13 -20.27 -2.35
C ASP A 517 -14.75 -18.88 -1.86
N THR A 518 -15.72 -17.99 -1.88
CA THR A 518 -15.60 -16.65 -1.33
C THR A 518 -16.12 -16.56 0.09
N ASP A 519 -16.72 -17.65 0.63
CA ASP A 519 -17.24 -17.86 2.00
C ASP A 519 -17.10 -16.63 2.92
N VAL A 520 -17.92 -15.61 2.64
CA VAL A 520 -18.06 -14.41 3.46
C VAL A 520 -19.11 -14.73 4.52
N GLU A 521 -18.90 -15.79 5.30
CA GLU A 521 -19.66 -15.93 6.55
C GLU A 521 -19.16 -14.83 7.50
N ALA A 522 -20.12 -14.17 8.16
CA ALA A 522 -20.01 -12.86 8.81
C ALA A 522 -18.91 -12.67 9.87
N GLU A 523 -18.05 -13.67 10.13
CA GLU A 523 -17.00 -13.61 11.15
C GLU A 523 -15.59 -14.00 10.69
N LYS A 524 -15.38 -14.50 9.46
CA LYS A 524 -14.04 -14.90 9.01
C LYS A 524 -13.79 -14.47 7.57
N GLU A 525 -13.11 -13.35 7.42
CA GLU A 525 -12.61 -12.74 6.16
C GLU A 525 -11.65 -13.69 5.40
N LYS A 526 -12.15 -14.83 4.88
CA LYS A 526 -11.35 -15.92 4.33
C LYS A 526 -11.80 -16.31 2.93
N ILE A 527 -10.86 -16.37 1.99
CA ILE A 527 -11.09 -16.81 0.62
C ILE A 527 -10.37 -18.13 0.42
N LYS A 528 -11.07 -19.13 -0.10
CA LYS A 528 -10.52 -20.46 -0.37
C LYS A 528 -10.19 -20.60 -1.85
N VAL A 529 -8.95 -20.96 -2.15
CA VAL A 529 -8.44 -21.02 -3.52
C VAL A 529 -7.77 -22.35 -3.81
N GLU A 530 -7.72 -22.74 -5.09
CA GLU A 530 -6.93 -23.86 -5.57
C GLU A 530 -5.97 -23.39 -6.68
N PRO A 531 -4.91 -24.15 -7.00
CA PRO A 531 -4.05 -23.81 -8.13
C PRO A 531 -4.82 -23.77 -9.46
N GLY A 532 -4.64 -22.68 -10.21
CA GLY A 532 -5.20 -22.49 -11.56
C GLY A 532 -4.38 -23.22 -12.62
N VAL A 533 -5.04 -23.66 -13.71
CA VAL A 533 -4.42 -24.43 -14.81
C VAL A 533 -3.86 -23.51 -15.92
N LYS A 534 -4.29 -22.24 -15.96
CA LYS A 534 -3.85 -21.25 -16.95
C LYS A 534 -2.86 -20.25 -16.32
N LYS A 535 -1.87 -19.76 -17.09
CA LYS A 535 -1.03 -18.62 -16.71
C LYS A 535 -1.75 -17.26 -16.83
N GLU A 536 -3.04 -17.27 -17.13
CA GLU A 536 -3.89 -16.09 -17.23
C GLU A 536 -4.67 -15.90 -15.92
N GLY A 537 -4.58 -14.71 -15.33
CA GLY A 537 -5.35 -14.33 -14.15
C GLY A 537 -5.17 -12.86 -13.82
N GLU A 538 -6.14 -12.28 -13.12
CA GLU A 538 -6.08 -10.89 -12.67
C GLU A 538 -4.99 -10.74 -11.61
N ILE A 539 -4.12 -9.74 -11.73
CA ILE A 539 -3.13 -9.46 -10.69
C ILE A 539 -3.82 -8.59 -9.64
N PRO A 540 -3.81 -8.98 -8.35
CA PRO A 540 -4.31 -8.11 -7.30
C PRO A 540 -3.52 -6.80 -7.27
N ASN A 541 -4.18 -5.73 -7.69
CA ASN A 541 -3.70 -4.37 -7.48
C ASN A 541 -4.10 -3.97 -6.06
N TRP A 542 -3.10 -3.98 -5.17
CA TRP A 542 -3.22 -3.50 -3.80
C TRP A 542 -3.37 -1.98 -3.79
N GLU A 543 -4.31 -1.46 -3.01
CA GLU A 543 -4.46 -0.02 -2.91
C GLU A 543 -3.22 0.59 -2.21
N GLY A 544 -2.53 1.50 -2.89
CA GLY A 544 -1.32 2.16 -2.38
C GLY A 544 0.01 1.43 -2.62
N GLU A 545 0.07 0.39 -3.46
CA GLU A 545 1.37 -0.23 -3.83
C GLU A 545 2.03 0.34 -5.10
N GLU A 546 1.28 0.89 -6.05
CA GLU A 546 1.87 1.50 -7.24
C GLU A 546 1.99 3.02 -7.08
N ILE A 547 3.23 3.49 -6.92
CA ILE A 547 3.53 4.92 -6.84
C ILE A 547 3.43 5.50 -8.25
N PRO A 548 2.52 6.46 -8.51
CA PRO A 548 2.33 6.99 -9.85
C PRO A 548 3.49 7.88 -10.25
N VAL A 549 4.07 7.60 -11.40
CA VAL A 549 5.00 8.53 -12.08
C VAL A 549 4.26 9.81 -12.47
N PRO A 550 4.72 11.00 -12.02
CA PRO A 550 4.12 12.27 -12.38
C PRO A 550 4.25 12.62 -13.87
N PHE A 551 3.30 13.39 -14.40
CA PHE A 551 3.30 13.87 -15.78
C PHE A 551 4.62 14.56 -16.19
N GLU A 552 5.17 15.40 -15.31
CA GLU A 552 6.43 16.13 -15.60
C GLU A 552 7.63 15.20 -15.76
N ILE A 553 7.70 14.13 -14.95
CA ILE A 553 8.77 13.13 -15.04
C ILE A 553 8.64 12.38 -16.36
N ALA A 554 7.42 11.93 -16.69
CA ALA A 554 7.17 11.22 -17.95
C ALA A 554 7.50 12.09 -19.17
N GLN A 555 7.14 13.38 -19.15
CA GLN A 555 7.50 14.34 -20.21
C GLN A 555 9.02 14.52 -20.31
N LYS A 556 9.76 14.58 -19.20
CA LYS A 556 11.23 14.68 -19.23
C LYS A 556 11.88 13.40 -19.78
N VAL A 557 11.33 12.23 -19.49
CA VAL A 557 11.74 10.97 -20.13
C VAL A 557 11.47 11.00 -21.63
N GLY A 558 10.30 11.50 -22.06
CA GLY A 558 10.00 11.73 -23.47
C GLY A 558 10.99 12.67 -24.16
N ASN A 559 11.47 13.71 -23.47
CA ASN A 559 12.51 14.62 -23.97
C ASN A 559 13.88 13.94 -24.05
N LEU A 560 14.24 13.08 -23.09
CA LEU A 560 15.46 12.27 -23.14
C LEU A 560 15.45 11.31 -24.34
N ARG A 561 14.31 10.64 -24.59
CA ARG A 561 14.12 9.81 -25.80
C ARG A 561 14.32 10.63 -27.09
N ASN A 562 13.74 11.83 -27.15
CA ASN A 562 13.91 12.74 -28.29
C ASN A 562 15.37 13.14 -28.51
N LYS A 563 16.11 13.43 -27.43
CA LYS A 563 17.54 13.80 -27.50
C LYS A 563 18.36 12.65 -28.09
N ILE A 564 18.16 11.43 -27.61
CA ILE A 564 18.84 10.23 -28.12
C ILE A 564 18.46 9.98 -29.59
N ALA A 565 17.18 10.08 -29.94
CA ALA A 565 16.71 9.88 -31.31
C ALA A 565 17.27 10.92 -32.29
N SER A 566 17.33 12.19 -31.88
CA SER A 566 17.88 13.29 -32.70
C SER A 566 19.37 13.10 -32.96
N PHE A 567 20.11 12.58 -31.98
CA PHE A 567 21.53 12.29 -32.12
C PHE A 567 21.79 11.21 -33.18
N PHE A 568 21.01 10.12 -33.17
CA PHE A 568 21.09 9.09 -34.21
C PHE A 568 20.69 9.61 -35.59
N ALA A 569 19.74 10.54 -35.69
CA ALA A 569 19.39 11.18 -36.95
C ALA A 569 20.54 12.03 -37.54
N SER A 570 21.44 12.55 -36.69
CA SER A 570 22.61 13.33 -37.11
C SER A 570 23.87 12.51 -37.44
N ASN A 571 23.78 11.17 -37.48
CA ASN A 571 24.93 10.25 -37.67
C ASN A 571 26.07 10.43 -36.65
N GLY A 572 25.76 10.87 -35.42
CA GLY A 572 26.78 11.02 -34.37
C GLY A 572 27.33 9.68 -33.85
N GLU A 573 28.53 9.69 -33.29
CA GLU A 573 29.15 8.50 -32.68
C GLU A 573 28.56 8.21 -31.29
N ILE A 574 28.29 6.93 -30.99
CA ILE A 574 27.66 6.51 -29.72
C ILE A 574 28.50 6.95 -28.50
N LEU A 575 29.82 6.97 -28.64
CA LEU A 575 30.73 7.38 -27.57
C LEU A 575 30.54 8.84 -27.15
N ASP A 576 30.27 9.74 -28.11
CA ASP A 576 30.01 11.16 -27.85
C ASP A 576 28.67 11.35 -27.13
N LEU A 577 27.62 10.61 -27.55
CA LEU A 577 26.33 10.64 -26.88
C LEU A 577 26.42 10.13 -25.44
N GLU A 578 27.16 9.05 -25.21
CA GLU A 578 27.38 8.55 -23.86
C GLU A 578 28.14 9.56 -23.00
N ALA A 579 29.17 10.22 -23.52
CA ALA A 579 29.92 11.24 -22.80
C ALA A 579 29.03 12.44 -22.42
N ASP A 580 28.20 12.92 -23.37
CA ASP A 580 27.26 14.01 -23.15
C ASP A 580 26.20 13.66 -22.09
N LEU A 581 25.62 12.46 -22.17
CA LEU A 581 24.61 12.00 -21.22
C LEU A 581 25.23 11.74 -19.83
N LYS A 582 26.46 11.21 -19.76
CA LYS A 582 27.19 11.06 -18.49
C LYS A 582 27.41 12.40 -17.82
N HIS A 583 27.84 13.43 -18.56
CA HIS A 583 28.05 14.76 -18.02
C HIS A 583 26.72 15.38 -17.53
N GLU A 584 25.66 15.31 -18.34
CA GLU A 584 24.37 15.91 -18.00
C GLU A 584 23.65 15.18 -16.84
N TYR A 585 23.63 13.86 -16.86
CA TYR A 585 22.88 13.03 -15.90
C TYR A 585 23.74 12.49 -14.75
N GLY A 586 25.06 12.64 -14.79
CA GLY A 586 25.99 12.30 -13.71
C GLY A 586 26.02 10.81 -13.37
N VAL A 587 26.03 9.94 -14.38
CA VAL A 587 25.89 8.49 -14.21
C VAL A 587 27.00 7.70 -14.91
N ASN A 588 27.08 6.39 -14.62
CA ASN A 588 28.00 5.45 -15.28
C ASN A 588 27.53 5.02 -16.69
N SER A 589 28.45 4.60 -17.58
CA SER A 589 28.12 4.18 -18.96
C SER A 589 27.20 2.98 -19.04
N SER A 590 27.36 2.02 -18.13
CA SER A 590 26.73 0.70 -18.28
C SER A 590 25.20 0.77 -18.22
N CYS A 591 24.61 1.79 -17.56
CA CYS A 591 23.15 1.94 -17.55
C CYS A 591 22.60 2.57 -18.84
N LEU A 592 23.37 3.43 -19.51
CA LEU A 592 22.94 4.11 -20.73
C LEU A 592 22.83 3.15 -21.92
N GLY A 593 23.68 2.14 -21.98
CA GLY A 593 23.74 1.16 -23.07
C GLY A 593 22.38 0.53 -23.37
N THR A 594 21.65 0.05 -22.35
CA THR A 594 20.34 -0.61 -22.53
C THR A 594 19.29 0.34 -23.11
N LEU A 595 19.26 1.61 -22.67
CA LEU A 595 18.33 2.62 -23.17
C LEU A 595 18.67 3.03 -24.61
N ILE A 596 19.95 3.27 -24.88
CA ILE A 596 20.45 3.63 -26.22
C ILE A 596 20.17 2.49 -27.20
N GLU A 597 20.40 1.24 -26.81
CA GLU A 597 20.12 0.06 -27.64
C GLU A 597 18.63 -0.07 -27.97
N LEU A 598 17.74 0.15 -26.99
CA LEU A 598 16.29 0.13 -27.23
C LEU A 598 15.87 1.17 -28.27
N ILE A 599 16.34 2.41 -28.14
CA ILE A 599 16.00 3.49 -29.07
C ILE A 599 16.63 3.24 -30.45
N LYS A 600 17.85 2.70 -30.49
CA LYS A 600 18.51 2.30 -31.74
C LYS A 600 17.73 1.20 -32.47
N LYS A 601 17.22 0.20 -31.74
CA LYS A 601 16.34 -0.84 -32.31
C LYS A 601 15.05 -0.24 -32.88
N GLN A 602 14.40 0.65 -32.13
CA GLN A 602 13.20 1.37 -32.58
C GLN A 602 13.42 2.08 -33.92
N ILE A 603 14.51 2.84 -34.02
CA ILE A 603 14.86 3.59 -35.24
C ILE A 603 15.27 2.63 -36.37
N GLY A 604 16.02 1.58 -36.07
CA GLY A 604 16.45 0.56 -37.04
C GLY A 604 15.28 -0.20 -37.69
N GLU A 605 14.16 -0.36 -36.97
CA GLU A 605 12.91 -0.91 -37.52
C GLU A 605 12.06 0.13 -38.27
N GLY A 606 12.54 1.37 -38.41
CA GLY A 606 11.80 2.46 -39.07
C GLY A 606 10.61 2.97 -38.27
N CYS A 607 10.52 2.64 -36.99
CA CYS A 607 9.42 3.05 -36.12
C CYS A 607 9.66 4.45 -35.54
N VAL A 608 8.60 5.25 -35.43
CA VAL A 608 8.64 6.56 -34.76
C VAL A 608 8.94 6.35 -33.26
N VAL A 609 9.81 7.17 -32.70
CA VAL A 609 10.13 7.15 -31.26
C VAL A 609 9.07 7.96 -30.51
N PRO A 610 8.34 7.39 -29.53
CA PRO A 610 7.42 8.18 -28.71
C PRO A 610 8.19 9.15 -27.80
N THR A 611 7.83 10.43 -27.85
CA THR A 611 8.51 11.51 -27.12
C THR A 611 7.53 12.35 -26.29
N ALA A 612 8.00 13.47 -25.74
CA ALA A 612 7.14 14.45 -25.06
C ALA A 612 6.10 15.09 -26.00
N LYS A 613 6.43 15.19 -27.30
CA LYS A 613 5.60 15.84 -28.34
C LYS A 613 5.05 14.87 -29.38
N GLU A 614 5.38 13.58 -29.29
CA GLU A 614 4.95 12.57 -30.26
C GLU A 614 4.29 11.40 -29.52
N VAL A 615 2.98 11.26 -29.72
CA VAL A 615 2.20 10.10 -29.30
C VAL A 615 2.19 9.10 -30.44
N VAL A 616 2.58 7.85 -30.17
CA VAL A 616 2.64 6.80 -31.20
C VAL A 616 1.60 5.73 -30.91
N VAL A 617 0.67 5.55 -31.85
CA VAL A 617 -0.37 4.54 -31.80
C VAL A 617 0.04 3.33 -32.64
N GLU A 618 0.02 2.16 -32.03
CA GLU A 618 0.41 0.88 -32.62
C GLU A 618 -0.72 -0.15 -32.48
N ASN A 619 -0.91 -0.99 -33.50
CA ASN A 619 -1.91 -2.04 -33.50
C ASN A 619 -1.23 -3.41 -33.70
N THR A 620 -1.76 -4.44 -33.04
CA THR A 620 -1.39 -5.83 -33.36
C THR A 620 -1.93 -6.25 -34.73
N LYS A 621 -1.33 -7.30 -35.32
CA LYS A 621 -1.74 -7.84 -36.63
C LYS A 621 -3.22 -8.23 -36.72
N ASP A 622 -3.82 -8.64 -35.60
CA ASP A 622 -5.23 -9.02 -35.52
C ASP A 622 -6.17 -7.83 -35.19
N GLU A 623 -5.61 -6.63 -35.02
CA GLU A 623 -6.29 -5.38 -34.65
C GLU A 623 -7.10 -5.46 -33.36
N LYS A 624 -6.87 -6.47 -32.51
CA LYS A 624 -7.60 -6.64 -31.25
C LYS A 624 -6.92 -5.95 -30.08
N GLU A 625 -5.62 -5.68 -30.19
CA GLU A 625 -4.86 -4.92 -29.21
C GLU A 625 -4.29 -3.65 -29.85
N VAL A 626 -4.43 -2.53 -29.13
CA VAL A 626 -3.87 -1.23 -29.49
C VAL A 626 -2.99 -0.76 -28.35
N VAL A 627 -1.79 -0.30 -28.66
CA VAL A 627 -0.89 0.35 -27.70
C VAL A 627 -0.70 1.80 -28.09
N ILE A 628 -1.10 2.71 -27.22
CA ILE A 628 -0.87 4.14 -27.36
C ILE A 628 0.34 4.49 -26.49
N ASN A 629 1.48 4.73 -27.13
CA ASN A 629 2.68 5.20 -26.45
C ASN A 629 2.58 6.70 -26.21
N ALA A 630 2.40 7.08 -24.96
CA ALA A 630 2.18 8.45 -24.52
C ALA A 630 2.94 8.73 -23.21
N CYS A 631 3.87 9.68 -23.26
CA CYS A 631 4.72 10.06 -22.13
C CYS A 631 3.98 11.01 -21.17
N PHE A 632 2.80 10.62 -20.67
CA PHE A 632 1.97 11.48 -19.79
C PHE A 632 1.96 11.04 -18.32
N GLY A 633 2.62 9.95 -17.96
CA GLY A 633 2.61 9.44 -16.60
C GLY A 633 1.31 8.74 -16.26
N HIS A 634 1.22 8.13 -15.07
CA HIS A 634 0.14 7.19 -14.75
C HIS A 634 -1.24 7.85 -14.73
N LEU A 635 -1.42 8.94 -13.97
CA LEU A 635 -2.75 9.53 -13.75
C LEU A 635 -3.35 10.13 -15.03
N VAL A 636 -2.52 10.76 -15.87
CA VAL A 636 -2.97 11.31 -17.15
C VAL A 636 -3.23 10.19 -18.16
N ASN A 637 -2.38 9.15 -18.22
CA ASN A 637 -2.65 7.99 -19.07
C ASN A 637 -3.91 7.23 -18.65
N GLU A 638 -4.17 7.09 -17.34
CA GLU A 638 -5.41 6.52 -16.79
C GLU A 638 -6.63 7.31 -17.21
N THR A 639 -6.58 8.63 -17.09
CA THR A 639 -7.68 9.51 -17.44
C THR A 639 -7.92 9.54 -18.95
N PHE A 640 -6.85 9.68 -19.73
CA PHE A 640 -6.90 9.70 -21.20
C PHE A 640 -7.34 8.35 -21.77
N GLY A 641 -6.86 7.24 -21.22
CA GLY A 641 -7.27 5.89 -21.60
C GLY A 641 -8.75 5.64 -21.33
N ARG A 642 -9.27 6.05 -20.16
CA ARG A 642 -10.71 5.98 -19.83
C ARG A 642 -11.57 6.79 -20.79
N LEU A 643 -11.11 7.99 -21.15
CA LEU A 643 -11.78 8.86 -22.12
C LEU A 643 -11.88 8.16 -23.49
N ILE A 644 -10.78 7.56 -23.95
CA ILE A 644 -10.74 6.83 -25.22
C ILE A 644 -11.65 5.60 -25.18
N ILE A 645 -11.63 4.81 -24.10
CA ILE A 645 -12.47 3.63 -23.94
C ILE A 645 -13.95 3.99 -23.94
N ALA A 646 -14.33 5.08 -23.26
CA ALA A 646 -15.70 5.53 -23.24
C ALA A 646 -16.25 5.81 -24.64
N LEU A 647 -15.46 6.50 -25.46
CA LEU A 647 -15.85 6.88 -26.82
C LEU A 647 -15.74 5.71 -27.81
N LEU A 648 -14.66 4.93 -27.75
CA LEU A 648 -14.47 3.74 -28.59
C LEU A 648 -15.49 2.66 -28.27
N GLY A 649 -15.74 2.40 -26.99
CA GLY A 649 -16.71 1.39 -26.55
C GLY A 649 -18.11 1.73 -27.02
N ALA A 650 -18.50 3.00 -26.97
CA ALA A 650 -19.77 3.48 -27.51
C ALA A 650 -19.88 3.30 -29.04
N ARG A 651 -18.78 3.52 -29.78
CA ARG A 651 -18.76 3.34 -31.25
C ARG A 651 -18.73 1.87 -31.68
N LEU A 652 -17.99 1.02 -30.97
CA LEU A 652 -17.78 -0.38 -31.33
C LEU A 652 -18.83 -1.33 -30.72
N GLY A 653 -19.60 -0.87 -29.73
CA GLY A 653 -20.59 -1.68 -29.01
C GLY A 653 -19.96 -2.87 -28.29
N THR A 654 -18.76 -2.68 -27.72
CA THR A 654 -18.00 -3.75 -27.06
C THR A 654 -17.27 -3.20 -25.84
N VAL A 655 -17.04 -4.09 -24.86
CA VAL A 655 -16.22 -3.76 -23.69
C VAL A 655 -14.75 -3.81 -24.11
N ILE A 656 -14.01 -2.78 -23.74
CA ILE A 656 -12.57 -2.66 -23.99
C ILE A 656 -11.90 -2.71 -22.63
N SER A 657 -10.95 -3.63 -22.45
CA SER A 657 -10.10 -3.65 -21.27
C SER A 657 -8.86 -2.80 -21.48
N MET A 658 -8.27 -2.36 -20.37
CA MET A 658 -7.17 -1.40 -20.36
C MET A 658 -6.07 -1.84 -19.40
N GLU A 659 -4.84 -1.71 -19.85
CA GLU A 659 -3.63 -1.84 -19.04
C GLU A 659 -2.77 -0.61 -19.26
N ILE A 660 -2.22 -0.02 -18.20
CA ILE A 660 -1.50 1.25 -18.26
C ILE A 660 -0.14 1.11 -17.58
N ASP A 661 0.82 1.82 -18.15
CA ASP A 661 2.08 2.19 -17.53
C ASP A 661 2.31 3.72 -17.72
N PRO A 662 3.40 4.32 -17.18
CA PRO A 662 3.66 5.76 -17.32
C PRO A 662 3.79 6.28 -18.76
N TYR A 663 4.09 5.38 -19.70
CA TYR A 663 4.49 5.66 -21.07
C TYR A 663 3.55 5.02 -22.11
N ARG A 664 2.61 4.16 -21.70
CA ARG A 664 1.76 3.35 -22.59
C ARG A 664 0.37 3.14 -22.03
N ILE A 665 -0.61 3.13 -22.93
CA ILE A 665 -1.99 2.71 -22.69
C ILE A 665 -2.28 1.56 -23.65
N LYS A 666 -2.47 0.35 -23.14
CA LYS A 666 -2.86 -0.82 -23.91
C LYS A 666 -4.34 -1.06 -23.79
N LEU A 667 -5.02 -1.09 -24.93
CA LEU A 667 -6.43 -1.36 -25.07
C LEU A 667 -6.60 -2.73 -25.70
N LYS A 668 -7.43 -3.59 -25.11
CA LYS A 668 -7.78 -4.89 -25.70
C LYS A 668 -9.29 -4.98 -25.91
N SER A 669 -9.69 -5.44 -27.08
CA SER A 669 -11.10 -5.59 -27.45
C SER A 669 -11.40 -6.95 -28.05
N GLY A 670 -12.62 -7.44 -27.82
CA GLY A 670 -13.13 -8.61 -28.53
C GLY A 670 -13.38 -8.35 -30.02
N ARG A 671 -13.45 -7.08 -30.45
CA ARG A 671 -13.62 -6.65 -31.84
C ARG A 671 -12.36 -5.93 -32.35
N ARG A 672 -12.21 -5.87 -33.67
CA ARG A 672 -11.10 -5.14 -34.30
C ARG A 672 -11.24 -3.64 -34.11
N ILE A 673 -10.19 -2.99 -33.64
CA ILE A 673 -10.08 -1.54 -33.51
C ILE A 673 -9.33 -1.01 -34.73
N LYS A 674 -10.07 -0.60 -35.76
CA LYS A 674 -9.47 -0.03 -36.97
C LYS A 674 -8.83 1.33 -36.69
N LYS A 675 -7.75 1.62 -37.41
CA LYS A 675 -7.01 2.89 -37.35
C LYS A 675 -7.92 4.10 -37.56
N GLU A 676 -8.79 4.05 -38.56
CA GLU A 676 -9.69 5.15 -38.90
C GLU A 676 -10.68 5.41 -37.76
N THR A 677 -11.22 4.35 -37.14
CA THR A 677 -12.12 4.47 -36.00
C THR A 677 -11.43 5.12 -34.80
N LEU A 678 -10.18 4.71 -34.52
CA LEU A 678 -9.41 5.28 -33.43
C LEU A 678 -9.04 6.75 -33.70
N ARG A 679 -8.59 7.06 -34.92
CA ARG A 679 -8.31 8.43 -35.34
C ARG A 679 -9.54 9.33 -35.21
N GLN A 680 -10.67 8.92 -35.78
CA GLN A 680 -11.94 9.65 -35.64
C GLN A 680 -12.38 9.80 -34.19
N THR A 681 -11.96 8.89 -33.31
CA THR A 681 -12.29 8.98 -31.88
C THR A 681 -11.46 10.05 -31.22
N LEU A 682 -10.14 10.04 -31.43
CA LEU A 682 -9.22 11.07 -30.94
C LEU A 682 -9.60 12.46 -31.47
N ASP A 683 -9.91 12.57 -32.76
CA ASP A 683 -10.28 13.85 -33.40
C ASP A 683 -11.60 14.42 -32.84
N SER A 684 -12.49 13.58 -32.32
CA SER A 684 -13.80 14.00 -31.78
C SER A 684 -13.77 14.51 -30.34
N ILE A 685 -12.61 14.47 -29.67
CA ILE A 685 -12.50 14.83 -28.26
C ILE A 685 -12.35 16.35 -28.13
N GLU A 686 -13.33 17.05 -27.57
CA GLU A 686 -13.16 18.46 -27.19
C GLU A 686 -12.59 18.58 -25.77
N PRO A 687 -11.59 19.47 -25.53
CA PRO A 687 -11.04 19.70 -24.19
C PRO A 687 -12.11 20.02 -23.15
N GLU A 688 -13.10 20.85 -23.49
CA GLU A 688 -14.14 21.32 -22.56
C GLU A 688 -15.10 20.20 -22.13
N PHE A 689 -15.19 19.11 -22.89
CA PHE A 689 -16.07 17.98 -22.58
C PHE A 689 -15.37 16.84 -21.85
N VAL A 690 -14.04 16.88 -21.68
CA VAL A 690 -13.28 15.79 -21.02
C VAL A 690 -13.84 15.51 -19.62
N ARG A 691 -13.96 16.54 -18.78
CA ARG A 691 -14.54 16.42 -17.44
C ARG A 691 -15.92 15.77 -17.44
N THR A 692 -16.82 16.25 -18.30
CA THR A 692 -18.20 15.74 -18.37
C THR A 692 -18.27 14.29 -18.85
N ILE A 693 -17.45 13.90 -19.84
CA ILE A 693 -17.40 12.53 -20.36
C ILE A 693 -16.88 11.58 -19.28
N ILE A 694 -15.79 11.94 -18.59
CA ILE A 694 -15.24 11.13 -17.50
C ILE A 694 -16.25 11.01 -16.36
N GLU A 695 -16.88 12.11 -15.92
CA GLU A 695 -17.88 12.06 -14.85
C GLU A 695 -19.07 11.12 -15.19
N ARG A 696 -19.60 11.22 -16.41
CA ARG A 696 -20.70 10.35 -16.87
C ARG A 696 -20.31 8.87 -16.94
N THR A 697 -19.08 8.58 -17.33
CA THR A 697 -18.60 7.19 -17.48
C THR A 697 -18.20 6.57 -16.14
N LEU A 698 -17.71 7.38 -15.21
CA LEU A 698 -17.34 6.93 -13.87
C LEU A 698 -18.54 6.41 -13.08
N LYS A 699 -19.75 6.97 -13.22
CA LYS A 699 -20.96 6.57 -12.47
C LYS A 699 -21.20 5.05 -12.45
N ASN A 700 -20.84 4.36 -13.53
CA ASN A 700 -21.04 2.92 -13.67
C ASN A 700 -19.80 2.09 -13.30
N SER A 701 -18.66 2.74 -13.07
CA SER A 701 -17.39 2.09 -12.75
C SER A 701 -17.35 1.58 -11.31
N PHE A 702 -16.62 0.49 -11.10
CA PHE A 702 -16.37 -0.03 -9.75
C PHE A 702 -15.62 0.99 -8.88
N LEU A 703 -14.65 1.72 -9.45
CA LEU A 703 -13.92 2.78 -8.74
C LEU A 703 -14.87 3.81 -8.12
N PHE A 704 -15.85 4.29 -8.89
CA PHE A 704 -16.83 5.25 -8.39
C PHE A 704 -17.71 4.69 -7.29
N LYS A 705 -18.24 3.47 -7.50
CA LYS A 705 -19.07 2.77 -6.53
C LYS A 705 -18.34 2.54 -5.20
N TRP A 706 -17.06 2.17 -5.28
CA TRP A 706 -16.20 1.97 -4.13
C TRP A 706 -15.95 3.29 -3.38
N GLU A 707 -15.57 4.36 -4.08
CA GLU A 707 -15.31 5.64 -3.42
C GLU A 707 -16.60 6.24 -2.84
N LEU A 708 -17.74 6.10 -3.54
CA LEU A 708 -19.04 6.52 -3.03
C LEU A 708 -19.38 5.86 -1.69
N LEU A 709 -19.10 4.57 -1.55
CA LEU A 709 -19.29 3.85 -0.28
C LEU A 709 -18.41 4.43 0.83
N ASN A 710 -17.15 4.73 0.55
CA ASN A 710 -16.22 5.29 1.52
C ASN A 710 -16.64 6.70 1.96
N VAL A 711 -17.01 7.56 1.00
CA VAL A 711 -17.50 8.91 1.27
C VAL A 711 -18.82 8.86 2.03
N ALA A 712 -19.78 8.02 1.64
CA ALA A 712 -21.05 7.86 2.34
C ALA A 712 -20.86 7.40 3.80
N LYS A 713 -19.90 6.50 4.08
CA LYS A 713 -19.52 6.13 5.45
C LYS A 713 -18.96 7.32 6.22
N ARG A 714 -18.07 8.11 5.61
CA ARG A 714 -17.50 9.32 6.25
C ARG A 714 -18.53 10.41 6.50
N PHE A 715 -19.56 10.54 5.66
CA PHE A 715 -20.72 11.43 5.89
C PHE A 715 -21.70 10.91 6.95
N GLY A 716 -21.61 9.61 7.30
CA GLY A 716 -22.49 8.98 8.28
C GLY A 716 -23.79 8.43 7.70
N ALA A 717 -23.97 8.51 6.38
CA ALA A 717 -25.09 7.92 5.66
C ALA A 717 -25.05 6.39 5.65
N LEU A 718 -23.87 5.79 5.86
CA LEU A 718 -23.69 4.35 6.04
C LEU A 718 -22.93 4.08 7.33
N ARG A 719 -23.31 3.02 8.05
CA ARG A 719 -22.53 2.53 9.20
C ARG A 719 -21.18 1.97 8.75
N LYS A 720 -20.19 1.99 9.64
CA LYS A 720 -18.85 1.45 9.34
C LYS A 720 -18.86 -0.03 8.99
N ASP A 721 -19.66 -0.80 9.71
CA ASP A 721 -19.84 -2.25 9.57
C ASP A 721 -20.83 -2.65 8.46
N PHE A 722 -21.37 -1.67 7.70
CA PHE A 722 -22.36 -1.91 6.66
C PHE A 722 -21.97 -3.07 5.73
N ASP A 723 -22.82 -4.09 5.72
CA ASP A 723 -22.67 -5.28 4.89
C ASP A 723 -23.03 -4.94 3.44
N LYS A 724 -22.00 -5.00 2.59
CA LYS A 724 -22.05 -4.62 1.18
C LYS A 724 -22.91 -5.56 0.33
N THR A 725 -23.34 -6.71 0.88
CA THR A 725 -24.31 -7.61 0.22
C THR A 725 -25.77 -7.12 0.34
N GLN A 726 -26.06 -6.18 1.26
CA GLN A 726 -27.43 -5.77 1.57
C GLN A 726 -28.04 -4.81 0.54
N ILE A 727 -27.23 -3.95 -0.10
CA ILE A 727 -27.70 -2.97 -1.09
C ILE A 727 -26.77 -2.99 -2.30
N SER A 728 -27.35 -3.06 -3.51
CA SER A 728 -26.56 -2.96 -4.73
C SER A 728 -25.97 -1.56 -4.89
N ALA A 729 -24.70 -1.49 -5.28
CA ALA A 729 -24.00 -0.23 -5.46
C ALA A 729 -24.71 0.72 -6.46
N ASP A 730 -25.38 0.18 -7.48
CA ASP A 730 -26.17 0.98 -8.43
C ASP A 730 -27.36 1.70 -7.79
N LYS A 731 -27.97 1.14 -6.74
CA LYS A 731 -29.03 1.83 -5.99
C LYS A 731 -28.45 2.99 -5.19
N LEU A 732 -27.27 2.82 -4.59
CA LEU A 732 -26.60 3.88 -3.83
C LEU A 732 -26.19 5.04 -4.73
N VAL A 733 -25.69 4.77 -5.94
CA VAL A 733 -25.38 5.83 -6.93
C VAL A 733 -26.63 6.64 -7.27
N LYS A 734 -27.78 5.99 -7.44
CA LYS A 734 -29.06 6.69 -7.70
C LYS A 734 -29.54 7.49 -6.49
N LEU A 735 -29.42 6.92 -5.28
CA LEU A 735 -29.85 7.54 -4.04
C LEU A 735 -29.10 8.84 -3.76
N PHE A 736 -27.78 8.84 -3.92
CA PHE A 736 -26.93 9.98 -3.61
C PHE A 736 -26.70 10.91 -4.81
N SER A 737 -27.32 10.67 -5.96
CA SER A 737 -27.15 11.52 -7.14
C SER A 737 -27.60 12.95 -6.85
N GLY A 738 -26.69 13.93 -7.03
CA GLY A 738 -26.96 15.35 -6.78
C GLY A 738 -26.79 15.79 -5.32
N THR A 739 -26.32 14.90 -4.43
CA THR A 739 -26.02 15.25 -3.03
C THR A 739 -24.54 15.62 -2.85
N PRO A 740 -24.18 16.27 -1.72
CA PRO A 740 -22.77 16.53 -1.38
C PRO A 740 -21.89 15.27 -1.33
N ILE A 741 -22.48 14.11 -1.01
CA ILE A 741 -21.77 12.82 -1.01
C ILE A 741 -21.29 12.46 -2.42
N TYR A 742 -22.15 12.64 -3.43
CA TYR A 742 -21.81 12.41 -4.82
C TYR A 742 -20.76 13.40 -5.33
N GLU A 743 -20.93 14.70 -5.01
CA GLU A 743 -19.96 15.74 -5.37
C GLU A 743 -18.56 15.44 -4.80
N GLU A 744 -18.48 15.09 -3.51
CA GLU A 744 -17.20 14.73 -2.88
C GLU A 744 -16.58 13.47 -3.49
N THR A 745 -17.41 12.48 -3.84
CA THR A 745 -16.93 11.27 -4.52
C THR A 745 -16.26 11.59 -5.86
N VAL A 746 -16.88 12.46 -6.67
CA VAL A 746 -16.30 12.91 -7.94
C VAL A 746 -14.99 13.68 -7.68
N ASN A 747 -14.99 14.60 -6.71
CA ASN A 747 -13.80 15.40 -6.38
C ASN A 747 -12.62 14.53 -5.91
N ASP A 748 -12.86 13.53 -5.07
CA ASP A 748 -11.84 12.59 -4.60
C ASP A 748 -11.23 11.81 -5.77
N ILE A 749 -12.06 11.26 -6.66
CA ILE A 749 -11.56 10.52 -7.82
C ILE A 749 -10.76 11.42 -8.76
N PHE A 750 -11.23 12.65 -9.00
CA PHE A 750 -10.56 13.59 -9.91
C PHE A 750 -9.26 14.15 -9.35
N THR A 751 -9.12 14.21 -8.03
CA THR A 751 -7.92 14.76 -7.38
C THR A 751 -6.89 13.67 -7.11
N ASP A 752 -7.35 12.50 -6.62
CA ASP A 752 -6.48 11.49 -6.02
C ASP A 752 -6.21 10.29 -6.95
N LYS A 753 -7.10 10.03 -7.92
CA LYS A 753 -7.04 8.83 -8.79
C LYS A 753 -6.92 9.13 -10.28
N LEU A 754 -7.31 10.33 -10.70
CA LEU A 754 -7.27 10.82 -12.09
C LEU A 754 -6.57 12.18 -12.13
N ASP A 755 -6.22 12.65 -13.32
CA ASP A 755 -5.69 14.00 -13.53
C ASP A 755 -6.41 14.64 -14.72
N VAL A 756 -7.63 15.10 -14.46
CA VAL A 756 -8.55 15.62 -15.48
C VAL A 756 -8.04 16.93 -16.06
N GLU A 757 -7.53 17.84 -15.23
CA GLU A 757 -7.04 19.15 -15.65
C GLU A 757 -5.85 19.02 -16.63
N ARG A 758 -4.86 18.17 -16.31
CA ARG A 758 -3.75 17.92 -17.25
C ARG A 758 -4.20 17.15 -18.49
N THR A 759 -5.19 16.27 -18.38
CA THR A 759 -5.75 15.57 -19.55
C THR A 759 -6.43 16.57 -20.51
N GLU A 760 -7.15 17.55 -19.99
CA GLU A 760 -7.71 18.65 -20.79
C GLU A 760 -6.62 19.45 -21.51
N GLU A 761 -5.52 19.74 -20.81
CA GLU A 761 -4.35 20.39 -21.42
C GLU A 761 -3.73 19.53 -22.53
N VAL A 762 -3.55 18.23 -22.30
CA VAL A 762 -3.02 17.29 -23.30
C VAL A 762 -3.92 17.22 -24.53
N VAL A 763 -5.24 17.11 -24.35
CA VAL A 763 -6.20 17.11 -25.48
C VAL A 763 -6.11 18.42 -26.27
N ARG A 764 -6.00 19.56 -25.57
CA ARG A 764 -5.81 20.88 -26.21
C ARG A 764 -4.50 20.96 -27.00
N LYS A 765 -3.42 20.38 -26.48
CA LYS A 765 -2.11 20.30 -27.15
C LYS A 765 -2.13 19.36 -28.37
N ILE A 766 -2.87 18.26 -28.30
CA ILE A 766 -3.09 17.37 -29.45
C ILE A 766 -3.85 18.10 -30.54
N LYS A 767 -4.92 18.84 -30.20
CA LYS A 767 -5.74 19.57 -31.17
C LYS A 767 -5.04 20.74 -31.84
N SER A 768 -4.25 21.48 -31.08
CA SER A 768 -3.44 22.59 -31.64
C SER A 768 -2.25 22.09 -32.47
N GLY A 769 -1.95 20.79 -32.45
CA GLY A 769 -0.81 20.19 -33.15
C GLY A 769 0.52 20.33 -32.42
N GLU A 770 0.54 20.85 -31.19
CA GLU A 770 1.76 20.87 -30.33
C GLU A 770 2.22 19.45 -29.99
N ILE A 771 1.27 18.54 -29.76
CA ILE A 771 1.51 17.10 -29.63
C ILE A 771 1.00 16.41 -30.89
N LYS A 772 1.91 15.78 -31.62
CA LYS A 772 1.60 15.05 -32.85
C LYS A 772 1.19 13.60 -32.53
N VAL A 773 0.10 13.14 -33.12
CA VAL A 773 -0.34 11.73 -33.05
C VAL A 773 0.10 11.01 -34.32
N CYS A 774 1.02 10.06 -34.18
CA CYS A 774 1.57 9.25 -35.24
C CYS A 774 1.00 7.83 -35.16
N PHE A 775 0.55 7.27 -36.29
CA PHE A 775 0.12 5.87 -36.36
C PHE A 775 1.22 5.06 -37.02
N SER A 776 1.90 4.21 -36.25
CA SER A 776 2.98 3.36 -36.73
C SER A 776 2.48 1.93 -36.95
N PHE A 777 2.99 1.28 -38.00
CA PHE A 777 2.69 -0.13 -38.29
C PHE A 777 4.00 -0.88 -38.47
N SER A 778 4.31 -1.79 -37.55
CA SER A 778 5.41 -2.74 -37.75
C SER A 778 4.87 -4.02 -38.38
N SER A 779 5.55 -4.51 -39.40
CA SER A 779 5.27 -5.81 -40.03
C SER A 779 5.49 -7.01 -39.10
N HIS A 780 6.13 -6.79 -37.94
CA HIS A 780 6.56 -7.84 -37.00
C HIS A 780 5.79 -7.85 -35.67
N GLY A 781 4.92 -6.86 -35.38
CA GLY A 781 4.16 -6.79 -34.13
C GLY A 781 4.18 -5.39 -33.52
N LEU A 782 4.20 -5.31 -32.18
CA LEU A 782 4.47 -4.05 -31.46
C LEU A 782 5.93 -3.64 -31.68
N SER A 783 6.20 -2.34 -31.68
CA SER A 783 7.56 -1.80 -31.78
C SER A 783 8.40 -2.16 -30.54
N PRO A 784 9.74 -2.10 -30.60
CA PRO A 784 10.60 -2.34 -29.43
C PRO A 784 10.17 -1.53 -28.20
N ILE A 785 9.88 -0.24 -28.37
CA ILE A 785 9.35 0.60 -27.29
C ILE A 785 7.93 0.15 -26.93
N GLY A 786 7.03 -0.07 -27.89
CA GLY A 786 5.66 -0.53 -27.61
C GLY A 786 5.60 -1.84 -26.81
N ALA A 787 6.55 -2.75 -27.04
CA ALA A 787 6.66 -4.03 -26.36
C ALA A 787 7.43 -3.97 -25.03
N SER A 788 8.36 -3.00 -24.86
CA SER A 788 9.26 -2.93 -23.68
C SER A 788 8.53 -2.78 -22.34
N GLY A 789 7.31 -2.24 -22.30
CA GLY A 789 6.51 -2.17 -21.07
C GLY A 789 5.89 -3.52 -20.66
N TYR A 790 5.76 -4.44 -21.62
CA TYR A 790 5.14 -5.76 -21.44
C TYR A 790 6.16 -6.91 -21.46
N LEU A 791 7.37 -6.63 -21.93
CA LEU A 791 8.53 -7.53 -21.90
C LEU A 791 9.36 -7.29 -20.64
N SER A 792 8.85 -7.58 -19.43
CA SER A 792 9.72 -7.60 -18.23
C SER A 792 9.01 -8.11 -16.95
N TRP A 793 9.70 -8.99 -16.23
CA TRP A 793 9.58 -9.38 -14.81
C TRP A 793 8.26 -9.92 -14.24
N ARG A 794 7.07 -9.42 -14.65
CA ARG A 794 5.77 -9.89 -14.11
C ARG A 794 5.50 -11.36 -14.46
N ASP A 795 5.87 -11.78 -15.67
CA ASP A 795 5.71 -13.14 -16.19
C ASP A 795 6.87 -14.09 -15.81
N VAL A 796 8.05 -13.52 -15.54
CA VAL A 796 9.25 -14.26 -15.09
C VAL A 796 9.04 -14.91 -13.72
N LEU A 797 8.11 -14.39 -12.92
CA LEU A 797 7.73 -14.95 -11.62
C LEU A 797 6.88 -16.23 -11.72
N ALA A 798 6.52 -16.66 -12.92
CA ALA A 798 5.73 -17.86 -13.17
C ALA A 798 6.57 -18.97 -13.83
N THR A 799 7.58 -19.46 -13.12
CA THR A 799 8.26 -20.71 -13.48
C THR A 799 8.26 -21.73 -12.35
N GLU A 800 7.47 -22.76 -12.63
CA GLU A 800 7.58 -24.16 -12.23
C GLU A 800 7.58 -24.48 -10.74
N ARG A 801 6.37 -24.84 -10.27
CA ARG A 801 6.25 -25.79 -9.15
C ARG A 801 6.97 -27.07 -9.51
N ASP A 802 7.92 -27.42 -8.68
CA ASP A 802 8.32 -28.79 -8.47
C ASP A 802 7.08 -29.50 -7.86
N GLU A 803 6.31 -30.26 -8.66
CA GLU A 803 5.17 -31.06 -8.18
C GLU A 803 5.54 -31.92 -6.96
N GLY A 804 6.84 -32.28 -6.86
CA GLY A 804 7.52 -32.84 -5.70
C GLY A 804 7.10 -32.25 -4.37
N LEU A 805 7.25 -30.93 -4.21
CA LEU A 805 7.06 -30.24 -2.93
C LEU A 805 5.59 -30.27 -2.45
N ILE A 806 4.64 -30.34 -3.38
CA ILE A 806 3.20 -30.39 -3.06
C ILE A 806 2.82 -31.78 -2.61
N ILE A 807 3.33 -32.79 -3.30
CA ILE A 807 3.12 -34.18 -2.96
C ILE A 807 3.78 -34.50 -1.60
N ASP A 808 4.97 -33.94 -1.33
CA ASP A 808 5.61 -34.04 -0.02
C ASP A 808 4.81 -33.34 1.09
N ALA A 809 4.24 -32.17 0.82
CA ALA A 809 3.38 -31.48 1.78
C ALA A 809 2.09 -32.29 2.06
N LEU A 810 1.47 -32.87 1.02
CA LEU A 810 0.30 -33.74 1.14
C LEU A 810 0.63 -34.99 1.96
N ARG A 811 1.75 -35.65 1.66
CA ARG A 811 2.26 -36.81 2.41
C ARG A 811 2.44 -36.45 3.88
N ASN A 812 3.16 -35.36 4.18
CA ASN A 812 3.38 -34.90 5.55
C ASN A 812 2.08 -34.60 6.30
N ARG A 813 1.07 -34.04 5.62
CA ARG A 813 -0.25 -33.84 6.20
C ARG A 813 -0.92 -35.16 6.55
N ILE A 814 -1.05 -36.07 5.58
CA ILE A 814 -1.73 -37.36 5.77
C ILE A 814 -1.04 -38.16 6.88
N MET A 815 0.29 -38.15 6.95
CA MET A 815 1.06 -38.81 8.01
C MET A 815 0.76 -38.24 9.40
N ASN A 816 0.50 -36.93 9.50
CA ASN A 816 0.16 -36.26 10.76
C ASN A 816 -1.33 -36.34 11.12
N ASP A 817 -2.20 -36.72 10.18
CA ASP A 817 -3.62 -36.92 10.43
C ASP A 817 -3.87 -38.10 11.40
N ARG A 818 -4.99 -38.05 12.12
CA ARG A 818 -5.41 -39.10 13.06
C ARG A 818 -6.57 -39.89 12.49
N VAL A 819 -6.51 -41.21 12.63
CA VAL A 819 -7.57 -42.15 12.23
C VAL A 819 -7.98 -43.01 13.42
N ILE A 820 -9.26 -43.37 13.47
CA ILE A 820 -9.83 -44.31 14.42
C ILE A 820 -9.77 -45.71 13.79
N LEU A 821 -9.01 -46.61 14.41
CA LEU A 821 -9.02 -48.04 14.10
C LEU A 821 -10.12 -48.71 14.91
N PHE A 822 -11.10 -49.32 14.23
CA PHE A 822 -12.25 -49.96 14.86
C PHE A 822 -12.39 -51.42 14.40
N CYS A 823 -12.46 -52.37 15.34
CA CYS A 823 -12.68 -53.77 14.99
C CYS A 823 -14.16 -54.04 14.70
N VAL A 824 -14.51 -54.35 13.45
CA VAL A 824 -15.90 -54.64 13.06
C VAL A 824 -16.33 -56.07 13.43
N SER A 825 -15.38 -56.94 13.76
CA SER A 825 -15.62 -58.35 14.15
C SER A 825 -16.12 -58.45 15.60
N CYS A 826 -15.33 -58.05 16.59
CA CYS A 826 -15.76 -58.12 18.00
C CYS A 826 -16.45 -56.85 18.49
N LYS A 827 -16.33 -55.72 17.77
CA LYS A 827 -16.91 -54.41 18.10
C LYS A 827 -16.44 -53.82 19.45
N LYS A 828 -15.48 -54.45 20.13
CA LYS A 828 -14.98 -54.06 21.46
C LYS A 828 -13.76 -53.15 21.42
N TRP A 829 -13.06 -53.08 20.29
CA TRP A 829 -11.81 -52.31 20.17
C TRP A 829 -11.97 -51.07 19.29
N GLU A 830 -11.51 -49.93 19.81
CA GLU A 830 -11.39 -48.65 19.13
C GLU A 830 -10.07 -48.00 19.57
N SER A 831 -9.25 -47.52 18.63
CA SER A 831 -7.98 -46.85 18.93
C SER A 831 -7.75 -45.66 17.99
N LEU A 832 -7.59 -44.46 18.56
CA LEU A 832 -7.22 -43.27 17.79
C LEU A 832 -5.69 -43.21 17.65
N ARG A 833 -5.18 -43.28 16.42
CA ARG A 833 -3.73 -43.25 16.15
C ARG A 833 -3.40 -42.28 15.03
N ARG A 834 -2.17 -41.74 15.03
CA ARG A 834 -1.65 -41.00 13.89
C ARG A 834 -1.32 -41.97 12.76
N VAL A 835 -1.53 -41.57 11.52
CA VAL A 835 -1.22 -42.40 10.35
C VAL A 835 0.27 -42.77 10.35
N LYS A 836 1.17 -41.82 10.61
CA LYS A 836 2.62 -42.07 10.71
C LYS A 836 2.96 -43.23 11.64
N THR A 837 2.34 -43.28 12.82
CA THR A 837 2.55 -44.34 13.81
C THR A 837 2.05 -45.71 13.31
N ILE A 838 0.98 -45.75 12.50
CA ILE A 838 0.47 -46.99 11.89
C ILE A 838 1.44 -47.45 10.79
N VAL A 839 2.00 -46.53 10.00
CA VAL A 839 2.99 -46.84 8.97
C VAL A 839 4.27 -47.41 9.59
N GLU A 840 4.80 -46.77 10.64
CA GLU A 840 6.01 -47.20 11.35
C GLU A 840 5.85 -48.58 12.00
N LEU A 841 4.69 -48.88 12.58
CA LEU A 841 4.40 -50.17 13.21
C LEU A 841 3.97 -51.27 12.21
N GLY A 842 3.72 -50.91 10.95
CA GLY A 842 3.35 -51.82 9.88
C GLY A 842 2.06 -52.63 10.13
N ALA A 843 1.93 -53.76 9.44
CA ALA A 843 0.73 -54.62 9.48
C ALA A 843 0.39 -55.19 10.87
N GLN A 844 1.36 -55.19 11.80
CA GLN A 844 1.15 -55.61 13.20
C GLN A 844 0.20 -54.67 13.95
N SER A 845 0.10 -53.41 13.54
CA SER A 845 -0.81 -52.42 14.13
C SER A 845 -2.28 -52.57 13.73
N LEU A 846 -2.58 -53.44 12.75
CA LEU A 846 -3.91 -53.64 12.16
C LEU A 846 -4.56 -54.96 12.63
N VAL A 847 -4.28 -55.37 13.86
CA VAL A 847 -4.86 -56.56 14.49
C VAL A 847 -5.59 -56.16 15.77
N CYS A 848 -6.81 -56.66 15.94
CA CYS A 848 -7.58 -56.42 17.15
C CYS A 848 -6.96 -57.16 18.36
N PRO A 849 -6.61 -56.47 19.46
CA PRO A 849 -6.00 -57.11 20.63
C PRO A 849 -6.97 -58.00 21.42
N PHE A 850 -8.28 -57.88 21.20
CA PHE A 850 -9.29 -58.64 21.95
C PHE A 850 -9.75 -59.93 21.26
N CYS A 851 -9.78 -59.96 19.92
CA CYS A 851 -10.26 -61.13 19.17
C CYS A 851 -9.31 -61.58 18.07
N ASN A 852 -8.12 -60.99 17.98
CA ASN A 852 -7.11 -61.26 16.97
C ASN A 852 -7.57 -61.10 15.51
N SER A 853 -8.72 -60.46 15.27
CA SER A 853 -9.26 -60.22 13.93
C SER A 853 -8.51 -59.10 13.22
N ARG A 854 -8.26 -59.29 11.92
CA ARG A 854 -7.70 -58.29 10.99
C ARG A 854 -8.75 -57.43 10.29
N LEU A 855 -10.04 -57.66 10.57
CA LEU A 855 -11.16 -56.84 10.06
C LEU A 855 -11.25 -55.53 10.85
N ILE A 856 -10.39 -54.58 10.49
CA ILE A 856 -10.25 -53.27 11.14
C ILE A 856 -10.66 -52.17 10.16
N ALA A 857 -11.65 -51.36 10.51
CA ALA A 857 -11.99 -50.15 9.77
C ALA A 857 -11.07 -48.99 10.19
N ALA A 858 -10.58 -48.22 9.22
CA ALA A 858 -9.87 -46.96 9.43
C ALA A 858 -10.82 -45.79 9.12
N LEU A 859 -11.37 -45.19 10.18
CA LEU A 859 -12.37 -44.13 10.11
C LEU A 859 -11.78 -42.78 10.53
N LYS A 860 -12.34 -41.69 10.02
CA LYS A 860 -11.92 -40.33 10.40
C LYS A 860 -12.49 -39.96 11.77
N PRO A 861 -11.88 -39.01 12.50
CA PRO A 861 -12.32 -38.68 13.87
C PRO A 861 -13.78 -38.23 13.97
N TRP A 862 -14.31 -37.55 12.94
CA TRP A 862 -15.70 -37.12 12.86
C TRP A 862 -16.67 -38.23 12.41
N GLU A 863 -16.17 -39.37 11.90
CA GLU A 863 -16.99 -40.54 11.54
C GLU A 863 -17.28 -41.45 12.76
N ARG A 864 -17.08 -40.95 13.98
CA ARG A 864 -17.27 -41.72 15.22
C ARG A 864 -18.71 -42.19 15.42
N GLU A 865 -19.69 -41.51 14.83
CA GLU A 865 -21.09 -41.94 14.85
C GLU A 865 -21.32 -43.25 14.10
N GLU A 866 -20.54 -43.52 13.05
CA GLU A 866 -20.60 -44.78 12.29
C GLU A 866 -20.30 -46.00 13.18
N ILE A 867 -19.38 -45.83 14.13
CA ILE A 867 -19.03 -46.87 15.11
C ILE A 867 -20.22 -47.20 16.01
N LYS A 868 -20.96 -46.17 16.45
CA LYS A 868 -22.16 -46.36 17.28
C LYS A 868 -23.24 -47.12 16.49
N MET A 869 -23.38 -46.82 15.19
CA MET A 869 -24.32 -47.52 14.31
C MET A 869 -23.97 -48.99 14.13
N VAL A 870 -22.69 -49.32 13.90
CA VAL A 870 -22.24 -50.73 13.77
C VAL A 870 -22.40 -51.51 15.08
N LYS A 871 -22.35 -50.85 16.24
CA LYS A 871 -22.53 -51.48 17.57
C LYS A 871 -23.99 -51.82 17.91
N ARG A 872 -24.99 -51.16 17.32
CA ARG A 872 -26.42 -51.42 17.61
C ARG A 872 -26.87 -52.78 17.03
N ARG A 873 -27.69 -53.53 17.78
CA ARG A 873 -28.37 -54.76 17.32
C ARG A 873 -29.67 -54.38 16.58
N SER A 874 -29.91 -55.04 15.47
CA SER A 874 -30.95 -54.78 14.47
C SER A 874 -32.38 -55.03 14.97
N ALA A 875 -33.19 -53.96 15.00
CA ALA A 875 -34.65 -54.02 14.83
C ALA A 875 -35.20 -52.72 14.20
N ASP A 876 -34.65 -51.54 14.52
CA ASP A 876 -35.09 -50.26 13.94
C ASP A 876 -33.96 -49.50 13.25
N ALA A 877 -33.63 -49.89 12.02
CA ALA A 877 -32.70 -49.13 11.18
C ALA A 877 -33.40 -48.77 9.88
N GLU A 878 -33.81 -47.50 9.76
CA GLU A 878 -34.20 -46.87 8.50
C GLU A 878 -33.21 -47.22 7.38
N LYS A 879 -33.71 -47.23 6.14
CA LYS A 879 -32.99 -47.60 4.90
C LYS A 879 -31.61 -46.92 4.79
N GLU A 880 -31.49 -45.69 5.30
CA GLU A 880 -30.29 -44.85 5.31
C GLU A 880 -29.17 -45.38 6.24
N ASN A 881 -29.51 -46.03 7.36
CA ASN A 881 -28.53 -46.60 8.29
C ASN A 881 -27.83 -47.86 7.75
N LYS A 882 -28.49 -48.61 6.85
CA LYS A 882 -27.95 -49.87 6.30
C LYS A 882 -26.79 -49.64 5.33
N GLU A 883 -26.81 -48.54 4.59
CA GLU A 883 -25.77 -48.20 3.60
C GLU A 883 -24.50 -47.67 4.27
N ARG A 884 -24.66 -46.81 5.28
CA ARG A 884 -23.57 -46.30 6.13
C ARG A 884 -22.82 -47.43 6.85
N VAL A 885 -23.55 -48.38 7.45
CA VAL A 885 -22.95 -49.59 8.05
C VAL A 885 -22.19 -50.43 7.01
N LYS A 886 -22.77 -50.66 5.82
CA LYS A 886 -22.07 -51.36 4.73
C LYS A 886 -20.77 -50.66 4.33
N LYS A 887 -20.74 -49.33 4.31
CA LYS A 887 -19.55 -48.53 4.01
C LYS A 887 -18.42 -48.79 5.01
N VAL A 888 -18.73 -48.92 6.31
CA VAL A 888 -17.73 -49.29 7.34
C VAL A 888 -17.18 -50.71 7.13
N TYR A 889 -18.03 -51.68 6.78
CA TYR A 889 -17.56 -53.04 6.44
C TYR A 889 -16.71 -53.06 5.16
N ARG A 890 -17.05 -52.27 4.14
CA ARG A 890 -16.21 -52.10 2.93
C ARG A 890 -14.85 -51.47 3.27
N ASN A 891 -14.84 -50.46 4.14
CA ASN A 891 -13.62 -49.85 4.66
C ASN A 891 -12.72 -50.92 5.33
N ALA A 892 -13.29 -51.72 6.25
CA ALA A 892 -12.55 -52.77 6.95
C ALA A 892 -12.00 -53.86 6.01
N ASN A 893 -12.74 -54.24 4.97
CA ASN A 893 -12.26 -55.17 3.95
C ASN A 893 -11.11 -54.56 3.12
N LEU A 894 -11.16 -53.27 2.82
CA LEU A 894 -10.09 -52.60 2.10
C LEU A 894 -8.79 -52.57 2.92
N VAL A 895 -8.90 -52.32 4.22
CA VAL A 895 -7.75 -52.39 5.16
C VAL A 895 -7.23 -53.82 5.30
N LEU A 896 -8.11 -54.83 5.31
CA LEU A 896 -7.69 -56.24 5.33
C LEU A 896 -6.87 -56.61 4.09
N SER A 897 -7.30 -56.16 2.90
CA SER A 897 -6.66 -56.52 1.63
C SER A 897 -5.38 -55.73 1.31
N HIS A 898 -5.32 -54.45 1.68
CA HIS A 898 -4.22 -53.55 1.29
C HIS A 898 -3.46 -52.95 2.48
N GLY A 899 -3.78 -53.36 3.71
CA GLY A 899 -3.04 -53.01 4.92
C GLY A 899 -2.91 -51.50 5.13
N VAL A 900 -1.67 -51.06 5.39
CA VAL A 900 -1.32 -49.67 5.70
C VAL A 900 -1.65 -48.71 4.54
N ILE A 901 -1.52 -49.15 3.29
CA ILE A 901 -1.79 -48.32 2.09
C ILE A 901 -3.27 -47.88 2.08
N ALA A 902 -4.18 -48.79 2.45
CA ALA A 902 -5.60 -48.44 2.59
C ALA A 902 -5.82 -47.41 3.69
N VAL A 903 -5.10 -47.48 4.81
CA VAL A 903 -5.20 -46.49 5.89
C VAL A 903 -4.74 -45.11 5.44
N ILE A 904 -3.61 -45.02 4.72
CA ILE A 904 -3.11 -43.76 4.15
C ILE A 904 -4.14 -43.15 3.19
N THR A 905 -4.70 -43.97 2.29
CA THR A 905 -5.69 -43.51 1.31
C THR A 905 -7.00 -43.07 1.96
N LEU A 906 -7.47 -43.80 2.97
CA LEU A 906 -8.72 -43.51 3.67
C LEU A 906 -8.60 -42.32 4.63
N ALA A 907 -7.38 -41.96 5.07
CA ALA A 907 -7.14 -40.75 5.85
C ALA A 907 -7.33 -39.46 5.04
N ALA A 908 -7.18 -39.52 3.70
CA ALA A 908 -7.39 -38.39 2.81
C ALA A 908 -8.85 -37.88 2.82
N ARG A 909 -9.03 -36.56 2.68
CA ARG A 909 -10.31 -35.85 2.77
C ARG A 909 -11.22 -36.20 1.59
N GLY A 910 -12.51 -36.39 1.83
CA GLY A 910 -13.47 -36.72 0.76
C GLY A 910 -13.33 -38.12 0.15
N ILE A 911 -12.29 -38.87 0.49
CA ILE A 911 -12.07 -40.22 -0.02
C ILE A 911 -12.82 -41.23 0.84
N GLY A 912 -13.73 -41.98 0.21
CA GLY A 912 -14.42 -43.14 0.80
C GLY A 912 -13.88 -44.47 0.26
N PRO A 913 -14.39 -45.62 0.75
CA PRO A 913 -13.85 -46.96 0.42
C PRO A 913 -13.80 -47.29 -1.08
N GLU A 914 -14.77 -46.82 -1.86
CA GLU A 914 -14.84 -47.06 -3.31
C GLU A 914 -13.80 -46.25 -4.09
N VAL A 915 -13.62 -44.97 -3.71
CA VAL A 915 -12.59 -44.11 -4.29
C VAL A 915 -11.20 -44.60 -3.90
N ALA A 916 -11.02 -44.98 -2.63
CA ALA A 916 -9.76 -45.53 -2.13
C ALA A 916 -9.37 -46.81 -2.87
N SER A 917 -10.30 -47.73 -3.11
CA SER A 917 -10.06 -48.95 -3.91
C SER A 917 -9.56 -48.64 -5.33
N ARG A 918 -10.15 -47.63 -6.00
CA ARG A 918 -9.71 -47.19 -7.34
C ARG A 918 -8.29 -46.62 -7.34
N ILE A 919 -7.95 -45.79 -6.35
CA ILE A 919 -6.61 -45.20 -6.22
C ILE A 919 -5.56 -46.29 -5.99
N ILE A 920 -5.82 -47.21 -5.05
CA ILE A 920 -4.88 -48.28 -4.71
C ILE A 920 -4.63 -49.21 -5.91
N ARG A 921 -5.66 -49.52 -6.71
CA ARG A 921 -5.51 -50.35 -7.92
C ARG A 921 -4.66 -49.68 -9.01
N ARG A 922 -4.62 -48.34 -9.07
CA ARG A 922 -3.83 -47.60 -10.07
C ARG A 922 -2.35 -47.52 -9.71
N ALA A 923 -1.99 -47.64 -8.44
CA ALA A 923 -0.60 -47.69 -8.01
C ALA A 923 0.03 -49.03 -8.42
N LYS A 924 0.87 -49.03 -9.45
CA LYS A 924 1.48 -50.25 -10.03
C LYS A 924 2.69 -50.77 -9.24
N SER A 925 3.27 -49.96 -8.36
CA SER A 925 4.49 -50.25 -7.58
C SER A 925 4.69 -49.20 -6.47
N MET A 926 5.47 -49.50 -5.42
CA MET A 926 5.76 -48.63 -4.26
C MET A 926 7.26 -48.24 -4.18
N ASP A 927 7.91 -48.14 -5.33
CA ASP A 927 9.19 -47.46 -5.54
C ASP A 927 9.04 -45.93 -5.41
N ALA A 928 10.15 -45.18 -5.42
CA ALA A 928 10.14 -43.73 -5.21
C ALA A 928 9.23 -42.99 -6.21
N ASP A 929 9.22 -43.41 -7.47
CA ASP A 929 8.34 -42.84 -8.51
C ASP A 929 6.88 -43.27 -8.34
N GLY A 930 6.63 -44.52 -7.94
CA GLY A 930 5.30 -45.06 -7.66
C GLY A 930 4.64 -44.48 -6.40
N GLU A 931 5.41 -44.15 -5.36
CA GLU A 931 4.91 -43.45 -4.17
C GLU A 931 4.44 -42.03 -4.53
N HIS A 932 5.21 -41.33 -5.36
CA HIS A 932 4.85 -39.99 -5.82
C HIS A 932 3.56 -39.99 -6.66
N GLU A 933 3.42 -40.96 -7.56
CA GLU A 933 2.20 -41.17 -8.35
C GLU A 933 1.00 -41.55 -7.48
N PHE A 934 1.20 -42.34 -6.42
CA PHE A 934 0.15 -42.69 -5.47
C PHE A 934 -0.43 -41.47 -4.74
N TYR A 935 0.42 -40.59 -4.22
CA TYR A 935 -0.04 -39.33 -3.60
C TYR A 935 -0.62 -38.34 -4.62
N ARG A 936 -0.13 -38.33 -5.86
CA ARG A 936 -0.74 -37.56 -6.96
C ARG A 936 -2.20 -37.98 -7.19
N ASN A 937 -2.46 -39.29 -7.27
CA ASN A 937 -3.81 -39.82 -7.44
C ASN A 937 -4.74 -39.48 -6.25
N ILE A 938 -4.21 -39.48 -5.02
CA ILE A 938 -4.96 -39.01 -3.85
C ILE A 938 -5.34 -37.54 -4.00
N LEU A 939 -4.38 -36.69 -4.39
CA LEU A 939 -4.58 -35.26 -4.57
C LEU A 939 -5.66 -34.94 -5.61
N GLU A 940 -5.70 -35.67 -6.72
CA GLU A 940 -6.70 -35.49 -7.77
C GLU A 940 -8.13 -35.78 -7.29
N GLU A 941 -8.33 -36.85 -6.52
CA GLU A 941 -9.65 -37.20 -6.00
C GLU A 941 -10.09 -36.27 -4.85
N GLU A 942 -9.16 -35.76 -4.01
CA GLU A 942 -9.47 -34.70 -3.04
C GLU A 942 -9.97 -33.43 -3.75
N ARG A 943 -9.28 -33.00 -4.83
CA ARG A 943 -9.70 -31.86 -5.65
C ARG A 943 -11.09 -32.07 -6.26
N ARG A 944 -11.34 -33.27 -6.79
CA ARG A 944 -12.64 -33.61 -7.40
C ARG A 944 -13.77 -33.55 -6.37
N TYR A 945 -13.57 -34.11 -5.19
CA TYR A 945 -14.55 -34.08 -4.11
C TYR A 945 -14.90 -32.65 -3.68
N THR A 946 -13.89 -31.79 -3.50
CA THR A 946 -14.11 -30.40 -3.09
C THR A 946 -14.86 -29.59 -4.16
N ARG A 947 -14.56 -29.81 -5.45
CA ARG A 947 -15.30 -29.17 -6.56
C ARG A 947 -16.78 -29.54 -6.59
N THR A 948 -17.10 -30.79 -6.25
CA THR A 948 -18.48 -31.27 -6.32
C THR A 948 -19.28 -31.03 -5.05
N ARG A 949 -18.65 -30.83 -3.89
CA ARG A 949 -19.31 -30.78 -2.57
C ARG A 949 -20.56 -29.89 -2.49
N ARG A 950 -20.55 -28.71 -3.13
CA ARG A 950 -21.70 -27.78 -3.20
C ARG A 950 -22.95 -28.30 -3.91
N PHE A 951 -22.85 -29.40 -4.65
CA PHE A 951 -23.97 -30.03 -5.34
C PHE A 951 -24.56 -31.22 -4.56
N TRP A 952 -23.96 -31.58 -3.41
CA TRP A 952 -24.35 -32.76 -2.61
C TRP A 952 -24.67 -32.44 -1.14
N GLU A 953 -24.25 -31.28 -0.63
CA GLU A 953 -24.78 -30.63 0.58
C GLU A 953 -25.91 -29.67 0.18
#